data_AF-A0A3N7CUC9-F1
#
_entry.id   AF-A0A3N7CUC9-F1
#
_cell.length_a   1.000
_cell.length_b   1.000
_cell.length_c   1.000
_cell.angle_alpha   90.00
_cell.angle_beta   90.00
_cell.angle_gamma   90.00
#
_symmetry.space_group_name_H-M   'P 1'
#
loop_
_entity.id
_entity.type
_entity.pdbx_description
1 polymer ?
#
loop_
_entity_poly.entity_id
_entity_poly.type
_entity_poly.pdbx_seq_one_letter_code
_entity_poly.pdbx_strand_id
1 'polypeptide(L)'
;MPATFSSIRRGAAPLCSAAVLLALGACSNFGPSQQPRTGLLDHAEGPNARVCLDLNDNARCDAGEPLTQAGPEGQFTLASDGRHAWLAEIGEAKADPALPRLRLRALPSPGSEPLQLSWLSTVLAAQAEAGLSPEQALASLAARAGVTVQDLRQPSSADALSQDLIRRFALDQEALLESALAAQPQNPQTALRLAAPKLEAPGRLYAWTQFSDTTQTPFSTAHFSGVSSGSQAGSLVNELPISPAGSKVAAATPADLAARYQLSEPTLGQGRQVARSISYGASCPALLVDGKAQAMQVRAPAVRGVASNAASQTGDRSKPIPADFEVLTCEAILPTEAQVVAINGLRLKLLQPAALIKRVVVVGDTGCRVQGPNAIGQGKPGAPLQDCSDESDWPWRKIARAAASFNPDLIIHNGDIHYREGTPKGTEPGQNLPNEARYAKYLETITYGWKAWDADFFHPAGPLLAAAPWAITRGNHELCDRAAAGWYRFLDYRQFPASEPAYSPSYQAETCSNYTDPLTVRLGDLQLILMDVGGLADNPGRGRNQGWTNGDHVRTARQLTQLSRLPETRSAKISWLVTHKPLFAFYSGGKQASSSTWQFQKAIQPGVESFAAGNGMLPANLQMVHSGHIHGWQMISHPENTGLPTQYLIGMSGQALEGLIQSKHSAQPYQALVPQHQAYDIAADDKRWPWEIAPWSFHLPDGRMARPDAFSTSPIVAAGTEQARTEEFGFVVFDRVVGTSNWTARMYDPERRLLRSCVTEGKRTRCSE
;
A
#
# COMPACT_ATOMS: atom_id res chain seq x y z
N MET A 1 -31.47 -60.77 6.64
CA MET A 1 -31.02 -62.16 6.83
C MET A 1 -29.59 -62.27 6.34
N PRO A 2 -28.74 -63.16 6.88
CA PRO A 2 -28.44 -63.47 8.29
C PRO A 2 -26.92 -63.21 8.57
N ALA A 3 -26.22 -63.43 9.70
CA ALA A 3 -26.41 -63.89 11.10
C ALA A 3 -25.29 -63.21 11.96
N THR A 4 -25.42 -62.73 13.21
CA THR A 4 -25.38 -63.43 14.53
C THR A 4 -24.25 -64.46 14.69
N PHE A 5 -23.46 -64.60 15.77
CA PHE A 5 -23.51 -64.26 17.23
C PHE A 5 -22.11 -63.70 17.70
N SER A 6 -21.85 -62.96 18.79
CA SER A 6 -22.18 -63.01 20.24
C SER A 6 -21.54 -64.20 21.00
N SER A 7 -20.76 -64.09 22.10
CA SER A 7 -20.21 -62.96 22.91
C SER A 7 -18.92 -63.43 23.67
N ILE A 8 -18.33 -62.92 24.78
CA ILE A 8 -18.77 -62.09 25.92
C ILE A 8 -17.61 -61.31 26.67
N ARG A 9 -17.99 -60.63 27.76
CA ARG A 9 -17.38 -59.61 28.66
C ARG A 9 -16.06 -59.87 29.44
N ARG A 10 -15.29 -58.76 29.58
CA ARG A 10 -14.57 -58.18 30.79
C ARG A 10 -13.44 -59.02 31.45
N GLY A 11 -12.40 -58.42 32.05
CA GLY A 11 -11.99 -57.01 32.19
C GLY A 11 -11.15 -56.82 33.49
N ALA A 12 -9.97 -56.17 33.44
CA ALA A 12 -8.97 -56.22 34.51
C ALA A 12 -8.37 -54.85 34.90
N ALA A 13 -7.96 -54.71 36.17
CA ALA A 13 -7.21 -53.55 36.69
C ALA A 13 -6.38 -53.93 37.96
N PRO A 14 -5.06 -53.67 38.00
CA PRO A 14 -4.25 -53.63 39.23
C PRO A 14 -4.25 -52.20 39.81
N LEU A 15 -4.53 -51.98 41.09
CA LEU A 15 -3.66 -52.16 42.28
C LEU A 15 -2.55 -51.11 42.43
N CYS A 16 -2.68 -50.29 43.48
CA CYS A 16 -1.68 -49.30 43.90
C CYS A 16 -0.50 -49.94 44.64
N SER A 17 0.65 -49.26 44.63
CA SER A 17 1.68 -49.35 45.68
C SER A 17 2.47 -48.04 45.73
N ALA A 18 2.98 -47.68 46.91
CA ALA A 18 3.50 -46.35 47.20
C ALA A 18 5.03 -46.22 47.02
N ALA A 19 5.51 -44.99 46.82
CA ALA A 19 6.93 -44.65 46.80
C ALA A 19 7.21 -43.38 47.65
N VAL A 20 7.69 -43.61 48.86
CA VAL A 20 8.61 -42.79 49.69
C VAL A 20 8.66 -41.27 49.43
N LEU A 21 8.21 -40.49 50.41
CA LEU A 21 8.66 -39.11 50.61
C LEU A 21 10.11 -39.10 51.14
N LEU A 22 11.02 -38.43 50.42
CA LEU A 22 12.33 -38.01 50.92
C LEU A 22 12.38 -36.49 50.94
N ALA A 23 12.27 -35.90 52.14
CA ALA A 23 12.41 -34.47 52.33
C ALA A 23 13.89 -34.08 52.43
N LEU A 24 14.37 -33.29 51.48
CA LEU A 24 15.63 -32.54 51.59
C LEU A 24 15.26 -31.05 51.62
N GLY A 25 15.56 -30.40 52.74
CA GLY A 25 15.17 -29.00 52.97
C GLY A 25 16.12 -28.02 52.31
N ALA A 26 15.58 -27.19 51.41
CA ALA A 26 16.12 -25.86 51.15
C ALA A 26 15.42 -24.86 52.09
N CYS A 27 16.18 -24.12 52.89
CA CYS A 27 15.62 -23.21 53.88
C CYS A 27 15.21 -21.86 53.26
N SER A 28 13.95 -21.75 52.83
CA SER A 28 13.29 -20.45 52.62
C SER A 28 12.54 -20.03 53.89
N ASN A 29 13.10 -19.06 54.63
CA ASN A 29 12.42 -18.42 55.76
C ASN A 29 11.29 -17.51 55.24
N PHE A 30 10.10 -18.08 55.00
CA PHE A 30 8.90 -17.29 54.72
C PHE A 30 8.53 -16.47 55.96
N GLY A 31 8.59 -15.13 55.85
CA GLY A 31 7.99 -14.25 56.85
C GLY A 31 6.46 -14.38 56.85
N PRO A 32 5.76 -14.06 57.96
CA PRO A 32 4.31 -14.29 58.09
C PRO A 32 3.41 -13.46 57.14
N SER A 33 3.99 -12.63 56.27
CA SER A 33 3.30 -11.88 55.21
C SER A 33 3.67 -12.33 53.78
N GLN A 34 4.43 -13.42 53.62
CA GLN A 34 4.87 -13.93 52.32
C GLN A 34 4.26 -15.30 52.03
N GLN A 35 3.43 -15.39 50.98
CA GLN A 35 2.82 -16.65 50.53
C GLN A 35 3.52 -17.15 49.25
N PRO A 36 3.82 -18.45 49.11
CA PRO A 36 4.37 -18.97 47.87
C PRO A 36 3.33 -18.87 46.74
N ARG A 37 3.72 -18.26 45.62
CA ARG A 37 2.88 -18.11 44.43
C ARG A 37 3.50 -18.83 43.24
N THR A 38 2.68 -19.55 42.49
CA THR A 38 3.02 -20.18 41.21
C THR A 38 2.81 -19.23 40.03
N GLY A 39 3.58 -19.42 38.98
CA GLY A 39 3.42 -18.70 37.72
C GLY A 39 4.04 -19.41 36.53
N LEU A 40 3.83 -18.83 35.36
CA LEU A 40 4.29 -19.31 34.06
C LEU A 40 4.99 -18.15 33.31
N LEU A 41 6.12 -18.48 32.70
CA LEU A 41 6.87 -17.60 31.82
C LEU A 41 6.63 -18.02 30.35
N ASP A 42 5.74 -17.29 29.68
CA ASP A 42 5.34 -17.52 28.29
C ASP A 42 6.35 -16.85 27.34
N HIS A 43 7.48 -17.52 27.15
CA HIS A 43 8.54 -17.14 26.20
C HIS A 43 9.33 -18.39 25.76
N ALA A 44 9.85 -18.41 24.54
CA ALA A 44 10.58 -19.56 23.98
C ALA A 44 11.86 -19.92 24.78
N GLU A 45 12.55 -18.92 25.31
CA GLU A 45 13.70 -19.07 26.21
C GLU A 45 13.30 -19.00 27.70
N GLY A 46 12.03 -19.28 28.03
CA GLY A 46 11.55 -19.36 29.41
C GLY A 46 12.35 -20.34 30.29
N PRO A 47 12.72 -21.54 29.80
CA PRO A 47 13.57 -22.46 30.56
C PRO A 47 14.92 -21.85 30.93
N ASN A 48 15.27 -21.93 32.23
CA ASN A 48 16.47 -21.35 32.86
C ASN A 48 16.44 -19.83 33.13
N ALA A 49 15.40 -19.09 32.76
CA ALA A 49 15.30 -17.66 33.06
C ALA A 49 15.28 -17.37 34.58
N ARG A 50 15.83 -16.22 35.00
CA ARG A 50 15.76 -15.75 36.39
C ARG A 50 14.41 -15.08 36.61
N VAL A 51 13.67 -15.45 37.65
CA VAL A 51 12.41 -14.79 38.03
C VAL A 51 12.52 -14.21 39.43
N CYS A 52 12.14 -12.95 39.64
CA CYS A 52 12.28 -12.25 40.93
C CYS A 52 11.11 -11.32 41.25
N LEU A 53 11.08 -10.82 42.49
CA LEU A 53 10.33 -9.62 42.87
C LEU A 53 11.22 -8.38 42.74
N ASP A 54 10.76 -7.41 41.95
CA ASP A 54 11.36 -6.08 41.75
C ASP A 54 10.99 -5.19 42.97
N LEU A 55 11.80 -5.29 44.04
CA LEU A 55 11.54 -4.68 45.35
C LEU A 55 11.90 -3.20 45.41
N ASN A 56 12.79 -2.74 44.53
CA ASN A 56 13.23 -1.35 44.46
C ASN A 56 12.63 -0.55 43.28
N ASP A 57 11.77 -1.21 42.48
CA ASP A 57 11.14 -0.69 41.26
C ASP A 57 12.15 -0.12 40.24
N ASN A 58 13.23 -0.87 39.99
CA ASN A 58 14.22 -0.53 38.95
C ASN A 58 14.13 -1.41 37.70
N ALA A 59 13.25 -2.42 37.68
CA ALA A 59 13.09 -3.41 36.61
C ALA A 59 14.38 -4.20 36.27
N ARG A 60 15.04 -4.73 37.32
CA ARG A 60 16.11 -5.75 37.26
C ARG A 60 15.85 -6.83 38.32
N CYS A 61 16.67 -7.88 38.32
CA CYS A 61 16.73 -8.84 39.44
C CYS A 61 18.06 -8.67 40.19
N ASP A 62 18.03 -7.89 41.27
CA ASP A 62 19.18 -7.43 42.04
C ASP A 62 19.59 -8.38 43.18
N ALA A 63 20.72 -8.08 43.81
CA ALA A 63 21.23 -8.82 44.97
C ALA A 63 20.45 -8.44 46.25
N GLY A 64 19.75 -9.41 46.83
CA GLY A 64 18.90 -9.23 48.02
C GLY A 64 17.41 -9.38 47.74
N GLU A 65 17.01 -9.44 46.47
CA GLU A 65 15.63 -9.69 46.07
C GLU A 65 15.29 -11.18 46.11
N PRO A 66 14.05 -11.56 46.49
CA PRO A 66 13.55 -12.92 46.32
C PRO A 66 13.64 -13.31 44.84
N LEU A 67 14.35 -14.41 44.55
CA LEU A 67 14.50 -14.95 43.20
C LEU A 67 14.34 -16.47 43.15
N THR A 68 13.94 -16.95 41.98
CA THR A 68 13.80 -18.36 41.61
C THR A 68 14.25 -18.53 40.15
N GLN A 69 14.27 -19.76 39.64
CA GLN A 69 14.58 -20.06 38.25
C GLN A 69 13.40 -20.76 37.59
N ALA A 70 13.05 -20.34 36.36
CA ALA A 70 11.96 -20.96 35.60
C ALA A 70 12.36 -22.35 35.07
N GLY A 71 11.44 -23.30 35.23
CA GLY A 71 11.62 -24.71 34.88
C GLY A 71 11.51 -25.00 33.38
N PRO A 72 11.58 -26.29 32.98
CA PRO A 72 11.63 -26.71 31.57
C PRO A 72 10.42 -26.32 30.70
N GLU A 73 9.31 -25.91 31.31
CA GLU A 73 8.09 -25.46 30.64
C GLU A 73 7.73 -24.01 31.05
N GLY A 74 8.72 -23.25 31.54
CA GLY A 74 8.54 -21.87 32.01
C GLY A 74 7.85 -21.75 33.38
N GLN A 75 7.52 -22.86 34.05
CA GLN A 75 6.86 -22.81 35.36
C GLN A 75 7.82 -22.33 36.47
N PHE A 76 7.32 -21.51 37.40
CA PHE A 76 8.10 -21.04 38.55
C PHE A 76 7.27 -20.97 39.83
N THR A 77 7.96 -20.85 40.97
CA THR A 77 7.35 -20.59 42.28
C THR A 77 8.28 -19.72 43.13
N LEU A 78 7.73 -18.67 43.74
CA LEU A 78 8.46 -17.69 44.54
C LEU A 78 7.59 -17.14 45.68
N ALA A 79 8.22 -16.63 46.73
CA ALA A 79 7.55 -15.92 47.82
C ALA A 79 6.95 -14.59 47.32
N SER A 80 5.63 -14.41 47.47
CA SER A 80 4.88 -13.21 47.12
C SER A 80 4.54 -12.39 48.36
N ASP A 81 4.83 -11.08 48.36
CA ASP A 81 4.35 -10.14 49.39
C ASP A 81 3.09 -9.35 48.98
N GLY A 82 2.58 -9.64 47.77
CA GLY A 82 1.37 -9.03 47.20
C GLY A 82 1.50 -7.57 46.77
N ARG A 83 2.69 -6.95 46.84
CA ARG A 83 2.88 -5.50 46.63
C ARG A 83 3.90 -5.15 45.54
N HIS A 84 4.96 -5.93 45.39
CA HIS A 84 6.01 -5.62 44.41
C HIS A 84 5.79 -6.30 43.06
N ALA A 85 6.31 -5.67 42.00
CA ALA A 85 6.19 -6.19 40.65
C ALA A 85 7.05 -7.46 40.47
N TRP A 86 6.66 -8.27 39.49
CA TRP A 86 7.34 -9.52 39.17
C TRP A 86 8.10 -9.38 37.86
N LEU A 87 9.33 -9.87 37.82
CA LEU A 87 10.21 -9.74 36.66
C LEU A 87 10.82 -11.09 36.28
N ALA A 88 10.91 -11.36 34.99
CA ALA A 88 11.78 -12.38 34.42
C ALA A 88 12.92 -11.72 33.63
N GLU A 89 14.17 -12.11 33.91
CA GLU A 89 15.32 -11.83 33.04
C GLU A 89 15.68 -13.07 32.22
N ILE A 90 15.73 -12.89 30.90
CA ILE A 90 15.92 -13.95 29.90
C ILE A 90 17.29 -13.78 29.23
N GLY A 91 17.98 -14.89 29.01
CA GLY A 91 19.37 -14.96 28.52
C GLY A 91 20.28 -15.77 29.46
N GLU A 92 21.49 -16.11 29.00
CA GLU A 92 22.37 -17.02 29.75
C GLU A 92 22.74 -16.52 31.16
N ALA A 93 22.62 -17.40 32.16
CA ALA A 93 23.00 -17.13 33.54
C ALA A 93 24.50 -16.79 33.74
N LYS A 94 25.35 -17.09 32.74
CA LYS A 94 26.79 -16.74 32.72
C LYS A 94 27.12 -15.48 31.92
N ALA A 95 26.16 -14.89 31.21
CA ALA A 95 26.38 -13.65 30.48
C ALA A 95 26.60 -12.48 31.45
N ASP A 96 27.56 -11.61 31.13
CA ASP A 96 27.90 -10.38 31.86
C ASP A 96 26.64 -9.59 32.28
N PRO A 97 26.49 -9.20 33.57
CA PRO A 97 25.37 -8.38 34.05
C PRO A 97 25.18 -7.04 33.31
N ALA A 98 26.20 -6.54 32.59
CA ALA A 98 26.10 -5.36 31.74
C ALA A 98 25.47 -5.61 30.36
N LEU A 99 25.32 -6.87 29.92
CA LEU A 99 24.67 -7.19 28.64
C LEU A 99 23.14 -7.03 28.74
N PRO A 100 22.48 -6.54 27.66
CA PRO A 100 21.04 -6.44 27.63
C PRO A 100 20.40 -7.82 27.65
N ARG A 101 19.48 -8.02 28.59
CA ARG A 101 18.61 -9.20 28.72
C ARG A 101 17.19 -8.78 28.36
N LEU A 102 16.42 -9.66 27.72
CA LEU A 102 14.98 -9.44 27.58
C LEU A 102 14.36 -9.50 28.97
N ARG A 103 13.49 -8.53 29.28
CA ARG A 103 12.84 -8.37 30.58
C ARG A 103 11.33 -8.36 30.43
N LEU A 104 10.68 -9.38 30.98
CA LEU A 104 9.22 -9.50 31.01
C LEU A 104 8.71 -9.22 32.43
N ARG A 105 7.67 -8.41 32.57
CA ARG A 105 7.18 -7.88 33.86
C ARG A 105 5.68 -8.13 34.04
N ALA A 106 5.22 -8.29 35.27
CA ALA A 106 3.81 -8.32 35.63
C ALA A 106 3.56 -7.56 36.94
N LEU A 107 2.41 -6.90 37.03
CA LEU A 107 1.99 -6.21 38.25
C LEU A 107 1.42 -7.19 39.30
N PRO A 108 1.39 -6.81 40.58
CA PRO A 108 0.81 -7.63 41.63
C PRO A 108 -0.69 -7.86 41.38
N SER A 109 -1.09 -9.14 41.25
CA SER A 109 -2.51 -9.54 41.21
C SER A 109 -2.93 -10.12 42.57
N PRO A 110 -4.02 -9.66 43.21
CA PRO A 110 -4.52 -10.24 44.46
C PRO A 110 -5.26 -11.58 44.29
N GLY A 111 -5.50 -12.03 43.05
CA GLY A 111 -6.24 -13.27 42.76
C GLY A 111 -5.41 -14.55 42.89
N SER A 112 -6.11 -15.68 43.02
CA SER A 112 -5.53 -17.04 43.07
C SER A 112 -5.05 -17.59 41.73
N GLU A 113 -5.27 -16.87 40.63
CA GLU A 113 -4.81 -17.26 39.30
C GLU A 113 -3.27 -17.33 39.22
N PRO A 114 -2.71 -18.28 38.43
CA PRO A 114 -1.29 -18.34 38.14
C PRO A 114 -0.80 -17.03 37.54
N LEU A 115 0.34 -16.53 38.01
CA LEU A 115 0.93 -15.34 37.44
C LEU A 115 1.46 -15.64 36.02
N GLN A 116 1.19 -14.75 35.07
CA GLN A 116 1.74 -14.82 33.71
C GLN A 116 2.81 -13.75 33.54
N LEU A 117 4.00 -14.16 33.09
CA LEU A 117 5.07 -13.28 32.62
C LEU A 117 5.21 -13.48 31.10
N SER A 118 4.83 -12.47 30.32
CA SER A 118 4.81 -12.50 28.86
C SER A 118 5.00 -11.09 28.29
N TRP A 119 5.16 -10.95 26.96
CA TRP A 119 5.13 -9.63 26.32
C TRP A 119 3.83 -8.86 26.67
N LEU A 120 2.69 -9.56 26.73
CA LEU A 120 1.38 -8.97 27.00
C LEU A 120 1.27 -8.47 28.45
N SER A 121 1.73 -9.25 29.43
CA SER A 121 1.78 -8.78 30.83
C SER A 121 2.68 -7.54 30.98
N THR A 122 3.78 -7.51 30.23
CA THR A 122 4.80 -6.45 30.26
C THR A 122 4.25 -5.14 29.71
N VAL A 123 3.58 -5.19 28.55
CA VAL A 123 2.95 -4.00 27.95
C VAL A 123 1.76 -3.53 28.81
N LEU A 124 0.93 -4.43 29.33
CA LEU A 124 -0.19 -4.06 30.22
C LEU A 124 0.31 -3.41 31.53
N ALA A 125 1.42 -3.89 32.11
CA ALA A 125 2.04 -3.27 33.27
C ALA A 125 2.50 -1.83 32.97
N ALA A 126 3.14 -1.61 31.82
CA ALA A 126 3.57 -0.27 31.39
C ALA A 126 2.39 0.70 31.12
N GLN A 127 1.25 0.20 30.63
CA GLN A 127 0.03 1.04 30.47
C GLN A 127 -0.63 1.38 31.82
N ALA A 128 -0.63 0.46 32.77
CA ALA A 128 -1.18 0.70 34.10
C ALA A 128 -0.36 1.73 34.89
N GLU A 129 0.97 1.74 34.76
CA GLU A 129 1.82 2.83 35.26
C GLU A 129 1.53 4.19 34.60
N ALA A 130 1.15 4.18 33.32
CA ALA A 130 0.69 5.37 32.61
C ALA A 130 -0.75 5.79 32.98
N GLY A 131 -1.37 5.15 33.98
CA GLY A 131 -2.66 5.52 34.57
C GLY A 131 -3.89 4.95 33.86
N LEU A 132 -3.73 3.98 32.96
CA LEU A 132 -4.83 3.41 32.16
C LEU A 132 -5.35 2.10 32.76
N SER A 133 -6.65 1.80 32.56
CA SER A 133 -7.21 0.54 33.04
C SER A 133 -6.69 -0.65 32.21
N PRO A 134 -6.52 -1.85 32.80
CA PRO A 134 -6.13 -3.04 32.06
C PRO A 134 -7.08 -3.38 30.90
N GLU A 135 -8.36 -3.01 31.02
CA GLU A 135 -9.37 -3.24 29.97
C GLU A 135 -9.20 -2.28 28.80
N GLN A 136 -8.95 -1.00 29.06
CA GLN A 136 -8.67 0.01 28.02
C GLN A 136 -7.40 -0.33 27.24
N ALA A 137 -6.34 -0.72 27.96
CA ALA A 137 -5.09 -1.15 27.37
C ALA A 137 -5.26 -2.37 26.48
N LEU A 138 -5.91 -3.42 27.00
CA LEU A 138 -6.14 -4.65 26.27
C LEU A 138 -7.07 -4.46 25.05
N ALA A 139 -8.10 -3.60 25.15
CA ALA A 139 -8.97 -3.27 24.02
C ALA A 139 -8.19 -2.61 22.86
N SER A 140 -7.26 -1.70 23.17
CA SER A 140 -6.42 -1.08 22.13
C SER A 140 -5.38 -2.03 21.58
N LEU A 141 -4.76 -2.90 22.40
CA LEU A 141 -3.83 -3.93 21.91
C LEU A 141 -4.52 -4.93 20.99
N ALA A 142 -5.73 -5.38 21.32
CA ALA A 142 -6.54 -6.24 20.45
C ALA A 142 -6.88 -5.54 19.12
N ALA A 143 -7.31 -4.28 19.18
CA ALA A 143 -7.57 -3.47 17.97
C ALA A 143 -6.33 -3.25 17.10
N ARG A 144 -5.15 -3.03 17.70
CA ARG A 144 -3.85 -2.92 16.98
C ARG A 144 -3.39 -4.24 16.38
N ALA A 145 -3.66 -5.37 17.05
CA ALA A 145 -3.37 -6.71 16.55
C ALA A 145 -4.40 -7.21 15.50
N GLY A 146 -5.54 -6.54 15.35
CA GLY A 146 -6.60 -6.91 14.40
C GLY A 146 -7.49 -8.08 14.85
N VAL A 147 -7.53 -8.37 16.16
CA VAL A 147 -8.27 -9.50 16.76
C VAL A 147 -9.22 -9.01 17.86
N THR A 148 -10.06 -9.89 18.43
CA THR A 148 -10.90 -9.49 19.56
C THR A 148 -10.13 -9.52 20.90
N VAL A 149 -10.70 -8.86 21.91
CA VAL A 149 -10.20 -8.93 23.30
C VAL A 149 -10.26 -10.36 23.86
N GLN A 150 -11.18 -11.20 23.37
CA GLN A 150 -11.26 -12.60 23.79
C GLN A 150 -10.11 -13.42 23.19
N ASP A 151 -9.85 -13.27 21.89
CA ASP A 151 -8.74 -13.95 21.20
C ASP A 151 -7.41 -13.60 21.86
N LEU A 152 -7.17 -12.32 22.15
CA LEU A 152 -5.93 -11.86 22.78
C LEU A 152 -5.78 -12.35 24.24
N ARG A 153 -6.87 -12.66 24.94
CA ARG A 153 -6.82 -13.29 26.29
C ARG A 153 -6.63 -14.80 26.22
N GLN A 154 -7.11 -15.46 25.17
CA GLN A 154 -7.12 -16.92 25.05
C GLN A 154 -6.71 -17.36 23.62
N PRO A 155 -5.45 -17.11 23.19
CA PRO A 155 -5.06 -17.29 21.78
C PRO A 155 -5.26 -18.71 21.26
N SER A 156 -5.09 -19.72 22.12
CA SER A 156 -5.33 -21.14 21.79
C SER A 156 -6.79 -21.49 21.45
N SER A 157 -7.74 -20.60 21.75
CA SER A 157 -9.16 -20.74 21.42
C SER A 157 -9.60 -19.95 20.17
N ALA A 158 -8.75 -19.02 19.70
CA ALA A 158 -9.00 -18.20 18.53
C ALA A 158 -8.87 -19.01 17.22
N ASP A 159 -9.39 -18.48 16.12
CA ASP A 159 -9.24 -19.10 14.81
C ASP A 159 -7.78 -19.02 14.29
N ALA A 160 -7.46 -19.79 13.24
CA ALA A 160 -6.10 -19.91 12.73
C ALA A 160 -5.50 -18.60 12.17
N LEU A 161 -6.31 -17.66 11.66
CA LEU A 161 -5.84 -16.33 11.25
C LEU A 161 -5.59 -15.46 12.48
N SER A 162 -6.51 -15.44 13.45
CA SER A 162 -6.34 -14.70 14.70
C SER A 162 -5.13 -15.18 15.51
N GLN A 163 -4.84 -16.49 15.51
CA GLN A 163 -3.61 -17.05 16.09
C GLN A 163 -2.32 -16.57 15.41
N ASP A 164 -2.30 -16.49 14.07
CA ASP A 164 -1.16 -15.97 13.31
C ASP A 164 -0.97 -14.45 13.54
N LEU A 165 -2.06 -13.69 13.59
CA LEU A 165 -2.05 -12.26 13.92
C LEU A 165 -1.49 -12.00 15.33
N ILE A 166 -1.97 -12.73 16.35
CA ILE A 166 -1.47 -12.61 17.73
C ILE A 166 0.01 -12.99 17.81
N ARG A 167 0.43 -14.08 17.15
CA ARG A 167 1.84 -14.51 17.10
C ARG A 167 2.75 -13.45 16.45
N ARG A 168 2.33 -12.85 15.35
CA ARG A 168 3.09 -11.78 14.68
C ARG A 168 3.17 -10.52 15.54
N PHE A 169 2.05 -10.12 16.14
CA PHE A 169 2.00 -8.96 17.02
C PHE A 169 2.88 -9.16 18.26
N ALA A 170 2.88 -10.34 18.87
CA ALA A 170 3.80 -10.72 19.94
C ALA A 170 5.27 -10.49 19.55
N LEU A 171 5.72 -11.13 18.46
CA LEU A 171 7.09 -10.98 17.94
C LEU A 171 7.45 -9.53 17.57
N ASP A 172 6.49 -8.74 17.10
CA ASP A 172 6.69 -7.32 16.81
C ASP A 172 6.77 -6.45 18.09
N GLN A 173 6.12 -6.84 19.20
CA GLN A 173 6.28 -6.18 20.50
C GLN A 173 7.56 -6.63 21.23
N GLU A 174 7.91 -7.91 21.17
CA GLU A 174 9.15 -8.47 21.73
C GLU A 174 10.39 -7.79 21.13
N ALA A 175 10.46 -7.71 19.80
CA ALA A 175 11.55 -7.00 19.11
C ALA A 175 11.65 -5.50 19.47
N LEU A 176 10.55 -4.86 19.90
CA LEU A 176 10.58 -3.47 20.40
C LEU A 176 11.11 -3.40 21.84
N LEU A 177 10.68 -4.32 22.71
CA LEU A 177 11.16 -4.43 24.08
C LEU A 177 12.66 -4.71 24.11
N GLU A 178 13.14 -5.68 23.32
CA GLU A 178 14.56 -5.99 23.15
C GLU A 178 15.36 -4.77 22.67
N SER A 179 14.91 -4.13 21.59
CA SER A 179 15.59 -2.98 20.99
C SER A 179 15.69 -1.80 21.97
N ALA A 180 14.62 -1.49 22.69
CA ALA A 180 14.63 -0.44 23.71
C ALA A 180 15.54 -0.78 24.89
N LEU A 181 15.51 -2.03 25.38
CA LEU A 181 16.37 -2.49 26.49
C LEU A 181 17.86 -2.48 26.10
N ALA A 182 18.18 -2.82 24.85
CA ALA A 182 19.53 -2.74 24.30
C ALA A 182 20.03 -1.29 24.14
N ALA A 183 19.15 -0.34 23.84
CA ALA A 183 19.49 1.08 23.73
C ALA A 183 19.55 1.83 25.08
N GLN A 184 18.84 1.34 26.11
CA GLN A 184 18.77 1.94 27.44
C GLN A 184 19.08 0.92 28.56
N PRO A 185 20.23 0.20 28.53
CA PRO A 185 20.51 -0.89 29.46
C PRO A 185 20.56 -0.42 30.93
N GLN A 186 20.94 0.85 31.16
CA GLN A 186 21.01 1.46 32.50
C GLN A 186 19.69 2.10 32.96
N ASN A 187 18.63 2.08 32.16
CA ASN A 187 17.31 2.60 32.53
C ASN A 187 16.17 1.76 31.91
N PRO A 188 16.00 0.50 32.35
CA PRO A 188 15.04 -0.42 31.74
C PRO A 188 13.58 0.01 31.92
N GLN A 189 13.21 0.70 33.02
CA GLN A 189 11.87 1.31 33.10
C GLN A 189 11.59 2.27 31.94
N THR A 190 12.56 3.12 31.58
CA THR A 190 12.42 4.04 30.43
C THR A 190 12.39 3.29 29.11
N ALA A 191 13.17 2.20 28.95
CA ALA A 191 13.07 1.32 27.79
C ALA A 191 11.65 0.73 27.63
N LEU A 192 11.10 0.14 28.69
CA LEU A 192 9.77 -0.46 28.67
C LEU A 192 8.69 0.58 28.31
N ARG A 193 8.77 1.79 28.88
CA ARG A 193 7.85 2.91 28.57
C ARG A 193 8.07 3.54 27.17
N LEU A 194 9.20 3.27 26.51
CA LEU A 194 9.48 3.68 25.11
C LEU A 194 9.01 2.64 24.10
N ALA A 195 9.13 1.35 24.42
CA ALA A 195 8.64 0.25 23.59
C ALA A 195 7.10 0.10 23.65
N ALA A 196 6.50 0.33 24.83
CA ALA A 196 5.06 0.19 25.04
C ALA A 196 4.25 1.15 24.14
N PRO A 197 3.23 0.67 23.40
CA PRO A 197 2.39 1.54 22.57
C PRO A 197 1.56 2.49 23.44
N LYS A 198 1.75 3.80 23.31
CA LYS A 198 0.94 4.77 24.08
C LYS A 198 -0.49 4.74 23.57
N LEU A 199 -1.42 4.78 24.51
CA LEU A 199 -2.84 4.86 24.24
C LEU A 199 -3.21 6.31 23.92
N GLU A 200 -3.12 6.65 22.64
CA GLU A 200 -3.83 7.82 22.10
C GLU A 200 -5.34 7.64 22.36
N ALA A 201 -6.03 8.73 22.65
CA ALA A 201 -7.48 8.74 22.82
C ALA A 201 -8.17 8.16 21.57
N PRO A 202 -9.33 7.47 21.69
CA PRO A 202 -9.92 6.67 20.62
C PRO A 202 -10.07 7.44 19.30
N GLY A 203 -9.15 7.15 18.39
CA GLY A 203 -8.94 7.80 17.11
C GLY A 203 -8.00 6.95 16.28
N ARG A 204 -8.03 7.11 14.95
CA ARG A 204 -7.30 6.23 14.04
C ARG A 204 -5.87 6.75 13.84
N LEU A 205 -4.90 6.09 14.48
CA LEU A 205 -3.48 6.21 14.14
C LEU A 205 -3.17 5.26 12.98
N TYR A 206 -2.75 5.82 11.85
CA TYR A 206 -2.12 5.07 10.77
C TYR A 206 -0.63 5.35 10.78
N ALA A 207 0.20 4.32 10.66
CA ALA A 207 1.63 4.47 10.46
C ALA A 207 2.17 3.37 9.54
N TRP A 208 3.04 3.75 8.60
CA TRP A 208 3.62 2.86 7.60
C TRP A 208 5.00 3.38 7.17
N THR A 209 5.68 2.59 6.34
CA THR A 209 6.93 2.98 5.68
C THR A 209 6.70 3.14 4.18
N GLN A 210 7.35 4.13 3.58
CA GLN A 210 7.33 4.31 2.13
C GLN A 210 8.65 4.91 1.64
N PHE A 211 8.83 4.96 0.32
CA PHE A 211 9.94 5.70 -0.27
C PHE A 211 9.61 7.19 -0.42
N SER A 212 10.61 8.03 -0.20
CA SER A 212 10.53 9.48 -0.34
C SER A 212 11.91 10.07 -0.66
N ASP A 213 11.93 11.15 -1.44
CA ASP A 213 13.09 12.03 -1.63
C ASP A 213 12.74 13.43 -1.10
N THR A 214 13.29 13.77 0.06
CA THR A 214 13.09 15.06 0.72
C THR A 214 13.96 16.19 0.14
N THR A 215 14.62 15.98 -1.00
CA THR A 215 15.41 17.00 -1.73
C THR A 215 14.71 17.46 -3.02
N GLN A 216 13.85 16.63 -3.61
CA GLN A 216 13.04 17.03 -4.76
C GLN A 216 11.99 18.09 -4.40
N THR A 217 11.75 19.00 -5.34
CA THR A 217 10.70 20.02 -5.23
C THR A 217 9.30 19.41 -5.27
N PRO A 218 8.31 20.00 -4.57
CA PRO A 218 6.91 19.54 -4.60
C PRO A 218 6.24 19.59 -5.98
N PHE A 219 6.80 20.36 -6.92
CA PHE A 219 6.36 20.44 -8.32
C PHE A 219 7.52 20.03 -9.27
N SER A 220 7.21 19.37 -10.38
CA SER A 220 8.19 18.95 -11.41
C SER A 220 8.88 20.17 -12.03
N THR A 221 10.21 20.17 -12.14
CA THR A 221 10.92 21.33 -12.74
C THR A 221 10.65 21.47 -14.23
N ALA A 222 10.25 20.39 -14.91
CA ALA A 222 9.99 20.34 -16.34
C ALA A 222 8.62 20.94 -16.73
N HIS A 223 8.40 22.20 -16.35
CA HIS A 223 7.26 23.02 -16.75
C HIS A 223 7.43 23.65 -18.15
N PHE A 224 6.31 23.85 -18.85
CA PHE A 224 6.24 24.54 -20.14
C PHE A 224 5.98 26.04 -19.93
N SER A 225 7.02 26.88 -19.92
CA SER A 225 6.87 28.34 -19.86
C SER A 225 7.04 28.97 -21.25
N GLY A 226 6.10 29.81 -21.70
CA GLY A 226 6.27 30.57 -22.94
C GLY A 226 5.03 31.04 -23.71
N VAL A 227 3.82 30.55 -23.42
CA VAL A 227 2.60 31.07 -24.07
C VAL A 227 2.07 32.28 -23.29
N SER A 228 2.25 33.48 -23.85
CA SER A 228 1.88 34.74 -23.20
C SER A 228 0.38 34.89 -22.96
N SER A 229 0.01 35.42 -21.79
CA SER A 229 -1.36 35.70 -21.36
C SER A 229 -2.19 36.46 -22.42
N GLY A 230 -3.12 35.76 -23.08
CA GLY A 230 -3.85 36.25 -24.25
C GLY A 230 -5.27 35.68 -24.38
N SER A 231 -6.11 35.91 -23.37
CA SER A 231 -7.58 35.80 -23.42
C SER A 231 -8.19 34.51 -24.04
N GLN A 232 -8.12 33.38 -23.32
CA GLN A 232 -9.31 32.69 -22.80
C GLN A 232 -8.90 31.59 -21.80
N ALA A 233 -9.86 31.08 -21.00
CA ALA A 233 -9.58 30.24 -19.84
C ALA A 233 -9.31 28.76 -20.20
N GLY A 234 -8.49 28.09 -19.39
CA GLY A 234 -8.56 26.63 -19.21
C GLY A 234 -7.63 25.75 -20.07
N SER A 235 -6.69 26.32 -20.84
CA SER A 235 -5.77 25.52 -21.66
C SER A 235 -4.54 26.33 -22.06
N LEU A 236 -3.47 25.66 -22.52
CA LEU A 236 -2.43 26.27 -23.36
C LEU A 236 -2.96 26.50 -24.78
N VAL A 237 -4.09 27.22 -24.88
CA VAL A 237 -4.68 27.70 -26.14
C VAL A 237 -3.85 28.84 -26.70
N ASN A 238 -2.72 28.47 -27.31
CA ASN A 238 -2.28 28.91 -28.63
C ASN A 238 -0.87 28.36 -28.86
N GLU A 239 -0.73 27.41 -29.79
CA GLU A 239 0.49 27.42 -30.59
C GLU A 239 0.52 28.77 -31.32
N LEU A 240 1.66 29.48 -31.28
CA LEU A 240 1.87 30.60 -32.19
C LEU A 240 1.68 30.08 -33.62
N PRO A 241 0.81 30.70 -34.45
CA PRO A 241 0.37 30.10 -35.69
C PRO A 241 1.56 29.84 -36.62
N ILE A 242 1.80 28.57 -36.93
CA ILE A 242 2.89 28.13 -37.82
C ILE A 242 2.53 28.53 -39.25
N SER A 243 2.87 29.77 -39.61
CA SER A 243 2.57 30.41 -40.89
C SER A 243 3.84 30.87 -41.61
N PRO A 244 3.88 30.83 -42.95
CA PRO A 244 2.89 30.24 -43.86
C PRO A 244 3.19 28.76 -44.17
N ALA A 245 2.27 28.08 -44.87
CA ALA A 245 2.44 26.68 -45.27
C ALA A 245 3.67 26.47 -46.17
N GLY A 246 4.67 25.72 -45.68
CA GLY A 246 5.86 25.36 -46.46
C GLY A 246 6.98 24.74 -45.61
N SER A 247 7.16 25.22 -44.37
CA SER A 247 8.08 24.63 -43.40
C SER A 247 7.55 23.29 -42.89
N LYS A 248 8.11 22.18 -43.40
CA LYS A 248 7.79 20.83 -42.90
C LYS A 248 8.15 20.73 -41.41
N VAL A 249 7.24 20.18 -40.61
CA VAL A 249 7.44 19.85 -39.18
C VAL A 249 8.67 18.95 -38.96
N ALA A 250 9.10 18.25 -40.01
CA ALA A 250 10.13 17.23 -40.07
C ALA A 250 11.57 17.62 -39.66
N ALA A 251 11.84 18.87 -39.26
CA ALA A 251 13.19 19.36 -38.97
C ALA A 251 13.44 19.74 -37.50
N ALA A 252 12.42 19.76 -36.63
CA ALA A 252 12.60 20.16 -35.23
C ALA A 252 13.14 19.00 -34.37
N THR A 253 14.30 19.21 -33.74
CA THR A 253 14.87 18.26 -32.78
C THR A 253 14.22 18.40 -31.40
N PRO A 254 14.38 17.41 -30.49
CA PRO A 254 13.98 17.56 -29.10
C PRO A 254 14.65 18.75 -28.38
N ALA A 255 15.83 19.19 -28.83
CA ALA A 255 16.50 20.37 -28.29
C ALA A 255 15.84 21.68 -28.77
N ASP A 256 15.45 21.77 -30.04
CA ASP A 256 14.72 22.92 -30.58
C ASP A 256 13.36 23.10 -29.89
N LEU A 257 12.70 21.99 -29.56
CA LEU A 257 11.42 21.99 -28.86
C LEU A 257 11.59 22.28 -27.36
N ALA A 258 12.61 21.73 -26.70
CA ALA A 258 12.94 22.09 -25.32
C ALA A 258 13.28 23.58 -25.18
N ALA A 259 14.05 24.15 -26.12
CA ALA A 259 14.34 25.58 -26.17
C ALA A 259 13.08 26.42 -26.45
N ARG A 260 12.24 26.01 -27.41
CA ARG A 260 10.98 26.69 -27.76
C ARG A 260 9.98 26.75 -26.60
N TYR A 261 9.93 25.70 -25.78
CA TYR A 261 9.03 25.59 -24.63
C TYR A 261 9.72 25.87 -23.29
N GLN A 262 10.96 26.38 -23.31
CA GLN A 262 11.79 26.74 -22.14
C GLN A 262 11.94 25.61 -21.10
N LEU A 263 11.89 24.35 -21.54
CA LEU A 263 11.86 23.20 -20.65
C LEU A 263 13.18 23.02 -19.90
N SER A 264 13.17 23.26 -18.59
CA SER A 264 14.29 22.83 -17.73
C SER A 264 14.48 21.31 -17.80
N GLU A 265 15.67 20.81 -17.46
CA GLU A 265 15.85 19.37 -17.26
C GLU A 265 15.02 18.91 -16.04
N PRO A 266 14.40 17.72 -16.09
CA PRO A 266 13.69 17.17 -14.94
C PRO A 266 14.64 16.92 -13.77
N THR A 267 14.14 17.06 -12.54
CA THR A 267 14.80 16.41 -11.41
C THR A 267 14.56 14.90 -11.45
N LEU A 268 15.47 14.12 -10.87
CA LEU A 268 15.32 12.67 -10.71
C LEU A 268 15.68 12.32 -9.27
N GLY A 269 14.72 11.82 -8.51
CA GLY A 269 14.88 11.55 -7.10
C GLY A 269 15.56 10.22 -6.79
N GLN A 270 16.16 10.13 -5.61
CA GLN A 270 16.68 8.90 -5.02
C GLN A 270 15.93 8.59 -3.72
N GLY A 271 14.98 7.66 -3.83
CA GLY A 271 14.05 7.33 -2.75
C GLY A 271 14.73 6.62 -1.58
N ARG A 272 14.70 7.27 -0.41
CA ARG A 272 15.05 6.70 0.88
C ARG A 272 13.78 6.26 1.61
N GLN A 273 13.90 5.34 2.57
CA GLN A 273 12.76 4.99 3.42
C GLN A 273 12.45 6.12 4.41
N VAL A 274 11.18 6.48 4.47
CA VAL A 274 10.60 7.31 5.53
C VAL A 274 9.58 6.50 6.30
N ALA A 275 9.48 6.76 7.60
CA ALA A 275 8.30 6.41 8.37
C ALA A 275 7.31 7.57 8.27
N ARG A 276 6.05 7.28 7.99
CA ARG A 276 4.97 8.28 7.87
C ARG A 276 3.79 7.86 8.74
N SER A 277 3.09 8.85 9.31
CA SER A 277 1.90 8.61 10.12
C SER A 277 0.84 9.68 9.96
N ILE A 278 -0.41 9.28 10.12
CA ILE A 278 -1.58 10.15 10.21
C ILE A 278 -2.24 9.89 11.58
N SER A 279 -2.52 10.95 12.35
CA SER A 279 -3.24 10.84 13.62
C SER A 279 -4.11 12.06 13.91
N TYR A 280 -4.97 11.94 14.91
CA TYR A 280 -5.78 13.04 15.46
C TYR A 280 -5.04 13.81 16.58
N GLY A 281 -3.74 13.54 16.77
CA GLY A 281 -2.93 14.18 17.81
C GLY A 281 -2.57 15.63 17.48
N ALA A 282 -2.50 16.48 18.52
CA ALA A 282 -2.04 17.87 18.39
C ALA A 282 -0.52 18.01 18.14
N SER A 283 0.23 16.91 18.25
CA SER A 283 1.66 16.80 18.00
C SER A 283 1.98 15.45 17.34
N CYS A 284 3.11 15.36 16.64
CA CYS A 284 3.50 14.09 16.02
C CYS A 284 3.65 12.96 17.06
N PRO A 285 3.27 11.72 16.70
CA PRO A 285 3.47 10.57 17.57
C PRO A 285 4.96 10.30 17.81
N ALA A 286 5.26 9.62 18.92
CA ALA A 286 6.64 9.27 19.27
C ALA A 286 7.20 8.23 18.28
N LEU A 287 8.34 8.53 17.67
CA LEU A 287 9.10 7.60 16.83
C LEU A 287 10.21 6.96 17.68
N LEU A 288 10.33 5.64 17.58
CA LEU A 288 11.44 4.85 18.11
C LEU A 288 12.26 4.34 16.93
N VAL A 289 13.59 4.52 16.97
CA VAL A 289 14.55 3.96 16.01
C VAL A 289 15.67 3.30 16.80
N ASP A 290 15.82 1.98 16.63
CA ASP A 290 16.78 1.13 17.33
C ASP A 290 16.85 1.44 18.83
N GLY A 291 15.68 1.44 19.47
CA GLY A 291 15.48 1.69 20.89
C GLY A 291 15.64 3.14 21.37
N LYS A 292 15.95 4.08 20.47
CA LYS A 292 16.15 5.50 20.78
C LYS A 292 14.95 6.32 20.30
N ALA A 293 14.50 7.25 21.14
CA ALA A 293 13.44 8.18 20.76
C ALA A 293 13.96 9.20 19.74
N GLN A 294 13.21 9.40 18.65
CA GLN A 294 13.48 10.38 17.60
C GLN A 294 12.24 11.26 17.40
N ALA A 295 12.44 12.52 17.00
CA ALA A 295 11.33 13.38 16.59
C ALA A 295 10.91 13.10 15.14
N MET A 296 9.60 13.01 14.89
CA MET A 296 9.05 13.17 13.55
C MET A 296 8.83 14.66 13.25
N GLN A 297 8.88 15.02 11.96
CA GLN A 297 8.52 16.35 11.49
C GLN A 297 7.05 16.37 11.08
N VAL A 298 6.37 17.50 11.27
CA VAL A 298 5.04 17.71 10.69
C VAL A 298 5.21 17.83 9.18
N ARG A 299 4.63 16.88 8.43
CA ARG A 299 4.55 16.95 6.97
C ARG A 299 3.46 17.92 6.54
N ALA A 300 2.27 17.78 7.13
CA ALA A 300 1.13 18.65 6.87
C ALA A 300 0.29 18.81 8.14
N PRO A 301 -0.05 20.06 8.54
CA PRO A 301 -0.86 20.33 9.72
C PRO A 301 -2.34 19.96 9.48
N ALA A 302 -3.08 19.71 10.57
CA ALA A 302 -4.53 19.64 10.52
C ALA A 302 -5.10 21.02 10.09
N VAL A 303 -6.07 21.03 9.18
CA VAL A 303 -6.64 22.25 8.60
C VAL A 303 -8.09 22.03 8.17
N ARG A 304 -8.88 23.11 8.06
CA ARG A 304 -10.22 23.13 7.48
C ARG A 304 -10.31 24.16 6.35
N GLY A 305 -11.24 23.97 5.42
CA GLY A 305 -11.53 24.95 4.37
C GLY A 305 -10.54 24.99 3.20
N VAL A 306 -9.78 23.91 2.94
CA VAL A 306 -8.91 23.84 1.75
C VAL A 306 -9.79 23.86 0.50
N ALA A 307 -9.53 24.76 -0.44
CA ALA A 307 -10.30 24.84 -1.68
C ALA A 307 -10.09 23.58 -2.53
N SER A 308 -11.17 22.88 -2.85
CA SER A 308 -11.17 21.66 -3.66
C SER A 308 -12.27 21.71 -4.73
N ASN A 309 -12.24 20.77 -5.68
CA ASN A 309 -13.18 20.73 -6.81
C ASN A 309 -14.64 20.52 -6.34
N ALA A 310 -15.58 21.27 -6.89
CA ALA A 310 -17.01 21.07 -6.62
C ALA A 310 -17.84 20.66 -7.84
N ALA A 311 -17.24 20.42 -9.01
CA ALA A 311 -17.96 20.11 -10.27
C ALA A 311 -19.06 19.03 -10.13
N SER A 312 -18.82 18.11 -9.20
CA SER A 312 -19.56 16.90 -8.87
C SER A 312 -20.46 17.04 -7.62
N GLN A 313 -20.56 18.25 -7.06
CA GLN A 313 -21.45 18.63 -5.94
C GLN A 313 -22.27 19.90 -6.24
N THR A 314 -21.76 20.82 -7.06
CA THR A 314 -22.41 22.08 -7.47
C THR A 314 -22.85 22.09 -8.94
N GLY A 315 -22.42 21.10 -9.73
CA GLY A 315 -22.52 21.10 -11.20
C GLY A 315 -21.55 22.06 -11.91
N ASP A 316 -20.70 22.78 -11.16
CA ASP A 316 -19.95 23.93 -11.67
C ASP A 316 -18.48 23.92 -11.21
N ARG A 317 -17.56 23.70 -12.16
CA ARG A 317 -16.09 23.73 -11.94
C ARG A 317 -15.59 25.08 -11.46
N SER A 318 -16.26 26.20 -11.75
CA SER A 318 -15.78 27.53 -11.32
C SER A 318 -15.90 27.77 -9.81
N LYS A 319 -16.70 26.95 -9.11
CA LYS A 319 -16.96 27.08 -7.67
C LYS A 319 -16.15 26.02 -6.90
N PRO A 320 -15.21 26.40 -6.02
CA PRO A 320 -14.59 25.45 -5.11
C PRO A 320 -15.53 25.08 -3.94
N ILE A 321 -15.25 23.95 -3.29
CA ILE A 321 -15.83 23.58 -1.98
C ILE A 321 -14.73 23.38 -0.92
N PRO A 322 -15.05 23.65 0.36
CA PRO A 322 -14.22 23.25 1.49
C PRO A 322 -13.92 21.75 1.52
N ALA A 323 -12.64 21.40 1.59
CA ALA A 323 -12.13 20.12 2.02
C ALA A 323 -11.44 20.27 3.38
N ASP A 324 -11.86 19.45 4.34
CA ASP A 324 -11.32 19.46 5.71
C ASP A 324 -10.36 18.29 5.91
N PHE A 325 -9.18 18.59 6.44
CA PHE A 325 -8.12 17.63 6.75
C PHE A 325 -7.83 17.69 8.25
N GLU A 326 -8.74 17.14 9.04
CA GLU A 326 -8.78 17.23 10.51
C GLU A 326 -7.77 16.32 11.24
N VAL A 327 -6.65 16.01 10.57
CA VAL A 327 -5.61 15.09 11.04
C VAL A 327 -4.23 15.65 10.76
N LEU A 328 -3.31 15.36 11.67
CA LEU A 328 -1.90 15.70 11.55
C LEU A 328 -1.19 14.61 10.74
N THR A 329 -0.47 14.99 9.69
CA THR A 329 0.44 14.07 8.99
C THR A 329 1.88 14.39 9.39
N CYS A 330 2.62 13.36 9.79
CA CYS A 330 4.02 13.48 10.18
C CYS A 330 4.89 12.49 9.41
N GLU A 331 6.15 12.84 9.18
CA GLU A 331 7.14 11.93 8.60
C GLU A 331 8.53 12.06 9.23
N ALA A 332 9.34 11.03 9.05
CA ALA A 332 10.74 11.02 9.45
C ALA A 332 11.58 10.22 8.46
N ILE A 333 12.72 10.77 8.05
CA ILE A 333 13.76 10.03 7.33
C ILE A 333 14.35 9.00 8.28
N LEU A 334 14.39 7.74 7.84
CA LEU A 334 14.99 6.66 8.62
C LEU A 334 16.49 6.54 8.31
N PRO A 335 17.32 6.19 9.31
CA PRO A 335 18.68 5.72 9.06
C PRO A 335 18.67 4.55 8.08
N THR A 336 19.70 4.48 7.24
CA THR A 336 19.82 3.47 6.18
C THR A 336 20.07 2.08 6.78
N GLU A 337 20.61 2.06 7.99
CA GLU A 337 21.03 0.94 8.80
C GLU A 337 19.99 0.51 9.87
N ALA A 338 18.82 1.16 9.94
CA ALA A 338 17.84 0.92 11.00
C ALA A 338 17.26 -0.50 10.97
N GLN A 339 17.19 -1.17 12.12
CA GLN A 339 16.72 -2.57 12.25
C GLN A 339 15.34 -2.67 12.90
N VAL A 340 15.04 -1.81 13.87
CA VAL A 340 13.75 -1.76 14.57
C VAL A 340 13.24 -0.33 14.61
N VAL A 341 12.09 -0.10 13.98
CA VAL A 341 11.41 1.19 13.98
C VAL A 341 9.97 1.01 14.45
N ALA A 342 9.47 1.91 15.27
CA ALA A 342 8.05 2.00 15.61
C ALA A 342 7.56 3.43 15.68
N ILE A 343 6.30 3.64 15.29
CA ILE A 343 5.56 4.86 15.61
C ILE A 343 4.52 4.51 16.68
N ASN A 344 4.64 5.16 17.83
CA ASN A 344 3.79 4.96 19.00
C ASN A 344 3.56 3.46 19.33
N GLY A 345 4.66 2.71 19.42
CA GLY A 345 4.70 1.25 19.68
C GLY A 345 4.12 0.34 18.59
N LEU A 346 3.64 0.89 17.46
CA LEU A 346 3.36 0.09 16.27
C LEU A 346 4.67 -0.10 15.51
N ARG A 347 5.23 -1.33 15.53
CA ARG A 347 6.44 -1.67 14.78
C ARG A 347 6.17 -1.56 13.27
N LEU A 348 7.05 -0.88 12.57
CA LEU A 348 7.00 -0.75 11.12
C LEU A 348 7.88 -1.80 10.45
N LYS A 349 7.49 -2.26 9.27
CA LYS A 349 8.31 -3.16 8.45
C LYS A 349 9.32 -2.33 7.66
N LEU A 350 10.53 -2.88 7.49
CA LEU A 350 11.68 -2.19 6.90
C LEU A 350 12.31 -3.07 5.82
N LEU A 351 12.66 -2.46 4.70
CA LEU A 351 13.50 -3.08 3.68
C LEU A 351 14.97 -2.76 3.96
N GLN A 352 15.76 -3.77 4.33
CA GLN A 352 17.19 -3.57 4.49
C GLN A 352 17.84 -3.26 3.13
N PRO A 353 18.78 -2.30 3.00
CA PRO A 353 19.24 -1.82 1.68
C PRO A 353 19.85 -2.88 0.77
N ALA A 354 20.49 -3.89 1.35
CA ALA A 354 21.08 -5.03 0.66
C ALA A 354 20.13 -6.25 0.54
N ALA A 355 18.88 -6.14 1.02
CA ALA A 355 17.91 -7.23 0.93
C ALA A 355 17.52 -7.49 -0.53
N LEU A 356 17.64 -8.75 -0.95
CA LEU A 356 17.07 -9.22 -2.19
C LEU A 356 15.55 -9.32 -2.01
N ILE A 357 14.78 -8.46 -2.69
CA ILE A 357 13.30 -8.52 -2.71
C ILE A 357 12.88 -9.89 -3.25
N LYS A 358 12.16 -10.68 -2.45
CA LYS A 358 11.65 -12.02 -2.79
C LYS A 358 10.18 -11.98 -3.13
N ARG A 359 9.38 -11.10 -2.53
CA ARG A 359 7.94 -10.98 -2.73
C ARG A 359 7.48 -9.53 -2.83
N VAL A 360 6.78 -9.22 -3.91
CA VAL A 360 6.08 -7.94 -4.11
C VAL A 360 4.57 -8.18 -4.22
N VAL A 361 3.77 -7.38 -3.52
CA VAL A 361 2.33 -7.26 -3.76
C VAL A 361 2.08 -6.03 -4.64
N VAL A 362 1.23 -6.15 -5.65
CA VAL A 362 0.83 -5.02 -6.52
C VAL A 362 -0.69 -4.90 -6.55
N VAL A 363 -1.15 -3.67 -6.35
CA VAL A 363 -2.56 -3.23 -6.33
C VAL A 363 -2.71 -1.92 -7.12
N GLY A 364 -3.95 -1.55 -7.44
CA GLY A 364 -4.25 -0.28 -8.13
C GLY A 364 -5.76 -0.04 -8.18
N ASP A 365 -6.15 1.24 -8.32
CA ASP A 365 -7.53 1.67 -8.56
C ASP A 365 -8.47 1.16 -7.44
N THR A 366 -8.22 1.61 -6.20
CA THR A 366 -8.79 0.97 -4.99
C THR A 366 -10.04 1.64 -4.43
N GLY A 367 -10.22 2.95 -4.59
CA GLY A 367 -11.30 3.70 -3.93
C GLY A 367 -12.69 3.38 -4.49
N CYS A 368 -13.74 3.74 -3.73
CA CYS A 368 -15.12 3.36 -4.04
C CYS A 368 -15.83 4.37 -4.96
N ARG A 369 -16.46 3.90 -6.03
CA ARG A 369 -17.22 4.75 -6.94
C ARG A 369 -18.58 5.18 -6.38
N VAL A 370 -18.66 6.42 -5.88
CA VAL A 370 -19.95 7.07 -5.57
C VAL A 370 -20.39 8.14 -6.59
N GLN A 371 -19.61 8.34 -7.66
CA GLN A 371 -19.92 9.27 -8.75
C GLN A 371 -20.25 8.53 -10.08
N GLY A 372 -21.38 8.85 -10.71
CA GLY A 372 -21.71 8.35 -12.05
C GLY A 372 -22.98 8.96 -12.66
N PRO A 373 -23.17 8.84 -14.00
CA PRO A 373 -24.36 9.36 -14.67
C PRO A 373 -25.61 8.48 -14.52
N ASN A 374 -25.44 7.21 -14.14
CA ASN A 374 -26.47 6.17 -14.31
C ASN A 374 -27.21 5.79 -13.02
N ALA A 375 -27.33 6.73 -12.07
CA ALA A 375 -28.33 6.64 -11.01
C ALA A 375 -29.75 6.94 -11.51
N ILE A 376 -29.90 7.58 -12.67
CA ILE A 376 -31.17 8.12 -13.19
C ILE A 376 -31.46 7.70 -14.64
N GLY A 377 -31.99 6.48 -14.80
CA GLY A 377 -32.67 6.06 -16.04
C GLY A 377 -31.77 5.84 -17.27
N GLN A 378 -32.39 5.85 -18.45
CA GLN A 378 -31.77 5.41 -19.71
C GLN A 378 -30.87 6.50 -20.34
N GLY A 379 -29.71 6.73 -19.72
CA GLY A 379 -28.60 7.51 -20.26
C GLY A 379 -27.57 6.67 -21.03
N LYS A 380 -26.49 7.32 -21.47
CA LYS A 380 -25.35 6.64 -22.11
C LYS A 380 -24.64 5.70 -21.12
N PRO A 381 -24.07 4.56 -21.57
CA PRO A 381 -23.35 3.66 -20.69
C PRO A 381 -22.15 4.35 -20.00
N GLY A 382 -21.90 3.92 -18.77
CA GLY A 382 -20.92 4.44 -17.84
C GLY A 382 -21.07 3.71 -16.50
N ALA A 383 -19.98 3.56 -15.74
CA ALA A 383 -19.92 2.68 -14.58
C ALA A 383 -21.00 3.00 -13.50
N PRO A 384 -21.55 1.97 -12.83
CA PRO A 384 -22.58 2.13 -11.80
C PRO A 384 -22.03 2.71 -10.49
N LEU A 385 -22.95 3.09 -9.60
CA LEU A 385 -22.66 3.41 -8.20
C LEU A 385 -22.34 2.11 -7.44
N GLN A 386 -21.16 2.04 -6.81
CA GLN A 386 -20.77 0.95 -5.91
C GLN A 386 -21.38 1.16 -4.50
N ASP A 387 -21.83 0.09 -3.85
CA ASP A 387 -22.14 0.11 -2.42
C ASP A 387 -20.86 -0.12 -1.61
N CYS A 388 -20.23 0.96 -1.15
CA CYS A 388 -18.99 0.90 -0.36
C CYS A 388 -19.13 0.19 1.00
N SER A 389 -20.33 -0.29 1.36
CA SER A 389 -20.58 -1.09 2.56
C SER A 389 -20.64 -2.60 2.28
N ASP A 390 -20.66 -3.00 1.00
CA ASP A 390 -20.73 -4.39 0.54
C ASP A 390 -19.38 -4.84 -0.04
N GLU A 391 -18.76 -5.88 0.54
CA GLU A 391 -17.47 -6.41 0.05
C GLU A 391 -17.60 -7.21 -1.26
N SER A 392 -18.79 -7.37 -1.84
CA SER A 392 -18.99 -7.93 -3.19
C SER A 392 -19.07 -6.85 -4.29
N ASP A 393 -19.54 -5.64 -3.96
CA ASP A 393 -19.59 -4.48 -4.85
C ASP A 393 -18.28 -3.67 -4.78
N TRP A 394 -17.67 -3.58 -3.58
CA TRP A 394 -16.38 -2.91 -3.34
C TRP A 394 -15.44 -3.73 -2.43
N PRO A 395 -14.68 -4.69 -2.98
CA PRO A 395 -13.91 -5.66 -2.18
C PRO A 395 -12.59 -5.15 -1.59
N TRP A 396 -12.23 -3.86 -1.70
CA TRP A 396 -10.87 -3.39 -1.35
C TRP A 396 -10.42 -3.77 0.07
N ARG A 397 -11.28 -3.62 1.09
CA ARG A 397 -10.98 -4.04 2.48
C ARG A 397 -10.68 -5.54 2.61
N LYS A 398 -11.29 -6.37 1.76
CA LYS A 398 -11.07 -7.82 1.69
C LYS A 398 -9.76 -8.13 0.98
N ILE A 399 -9.52 -7.50 -0.16
CA ILE A 399 -8.27 -7.57 -0.94
C ILE A 399 -7.06 -7.14 -0.10
N ALA A 400 -7.14 -6.04 0.65
CA ALA A 400 -6.05 -5.57 1.50
C ALA A 400 -5.65 -6.60 2.58
N ARG A 401 -6.63 -7.24 3.25
CA ARG A 401 -6.39 -8.34 4.20
C ARG A 401 -5.82 -9.58 3.51
N ALA A 402 -6.40 -9.96 2.37
CA ALA A 402 -5.94 -11.08 1.55
C ALA A 402 -4.47 -10.89 1.12
N ALA A 403 -4.12 -9.71 0.63
CA ALA A 403 -2.77 -9.33 0.20
C ALA A 403 -1.77 -9.28 1.37
N ALA A 404 -2.14 -8.69 2.51
CA ALA A 404 -1.28 -8.61 3.69
C ALA A 404 -0.84 -10.00 4.19
N SER A 405 -1.75 -10.98 4.14
CA SER A 405 -1.47 -12.37 4.56
C SER A 405 -0.42 -13.12 3.70
N PHE A 406 0.00 -12.57 2.56
CA PHE A 406 1.12 -13.11 1.78
C PHE A 406 2.50 -12.71 2.33
N ASN A 407 2.56 -11.81 3.33
CA ASN A 407 3.81 -11.30 3.91
C ASN A 407 4.78 -10.77 2.82
N PRO A 408 4.41 -9.72 2.08
CA PRO A 408 5.31 -9.11 1.10
C PRO A 408 6.58 -8.54 1.74
N ASP A 409 7.65 -8.41 0.95
CA ASP A 409 8.79 -7.55 1.30
C ASP A 409 8.52 -6.09 0.86
N LEU A 410 7.67 -5.90 -0.17
CA LEU A 410 7.35 -4.63 -0.82
C LEU A 410 5.88 -4.60 -1.27
N ILE A 411 5.21 -3.45 -1.16
CA ILE A 411 3.91 -3.19 -1.78
C ILE A 411 4.05 -2.08 -2.84
N ILE A 412 3.42 -2.27 -4.00
CA ILE A 412 3.31 -1.27 -5.07
C ILE A 412 1.83 -0.91 -5.27
N HIS A 413 1.54 0.40 -5.39
CA HIS A 413 0.21 0.91 -5.74
C HIS A 413 0.26 1.78 -7.00
N ASN A 414 -0.48 1.36 -8.04
CA ASN A 414 -0.46 1.97 -9.38
C ASN A 414 -1.37 3.22 -9.51
N GLY A 415 -1.44 4.06 -8.48
CA GLY A 415 -2.32 5.24 -8.43
C GLY A 415 -3.83 4.95 -8.42
N ASP A 416 -4.61 6.04 -8.48
CA ASP A 416 -6.07 6.14 -8.32
C ASP A 416 -6.56 5.49 -7.02
N ILE A 417 -6.66 6.34 -6.00
CA ILE A 417 -6.89 5.97 -4.61
C ILE A 417 -8.20 6.60 -4.10
N HIS A 418 -8.55 7.80 -4.57
CA HIS A 418 -9.74 8.53 -4.15
C HIS A 418 -10.85 8.48 -5.23
N TYR A 419 -12.03 7.96 -4.90
CA TYR A 419 -13.17 7.93 -5.85
C TYR A 419 -14.49 8.51 -5.26
N ARG A 420 -14.46 9.03 -4.03
CA ARG A 420 -15.59 9.73 -3.39
C ARG A 420 -15.72 11.20 -3.80
N GLU A 421 -15.71 11.42 -5.10
CA GLU A 421 -15.54 12.74 -5.71
C GLU A 421 -16.81 13.59 -5.73
N GLY A 422 -17.99 12.98 -5.66
CA GLY A 422 -19.26 13.72 -5.70
C GLY A 422 -20.48 12.81 -5.84
N THR A 423 -21.63 13.44 -5.99
CA THR A 423 -22.92 12.76 -6.13
C THR A 423 -23.12 12.25 -7.58
N PRO A 424 -24.06 11.33 -7.81
CA PRO A 424 -24.52 11.00 -9.16
C PRO A 424 -25.04 12.23 -9.93
N LYS A 425 -24.94 12.18 -11.26
CA LYS A 425 -25.44 13.27 -12.10
C LYS A 425 -26.98 13.33 -12.04
N GLY A 426 -27.54 14.52 -11.89
CA GLY A 426 -28.98 14.72 -11.65
C GLY A 426 -29.40 14.55 -10.18
N THR A 427 -28.43 14.41 -9.27
CA THR A 427 -28.67 14.43 -7.81
C THR A 427 -27.96 15.60 -7.12
N GLU A 428 -27.62 16.64 -7.89
CA GLU A 428 -27.08 17.89 -7.37
C GLU A 428 -28.14 18.63 -6.51
N PRO A 429 -27.74 19.48 -5.55
CA PRO A 429 -28.66 20.12 -4.59
C PRO A 429 -29.86 20.82 -5.24
N GLY A 430 -31.06 20.40 -4.86
CA GLY A 430 -32.34 20.92 -5.39
C GLY A 430 -33.02 20.04 -6.44
N GLN A 431 -32.45 18.87 -6.80
CA GLN A 431 -33.12 17.87 -7.65
C GLN A 431 -33.72 16.72 -6.81
N ASN A 432 -34.73 16.04 -7.36
CA ASN A 432 -35.33 14.85 -6.72
C ASN A 432 -34.36 13.67 -6.80
N LEU A 433 -34.16 12.97 -5.68
CA LEU A 433 -33.05 12.04 -5.47
C LEU A 433 -33.50 10.56 -5.61
N PRO A 434 -33.45 9.93 -6.80
CA PRO A 434 -33.64 8.48 -6.89
C PRO A 434 -32.52 7.77 -6.12
N ASN A 435 -32.91 6.78 -5.31
CA ASN A 435 -32.02 6.07 -4.37
C ASN A 435 -31.38 6.96 -3.29
N GLU A 436 -32.08 8.01 -2.83
CA GLU A 436 -31.69 8.86 -1.70
C GLU A 436 -31.10 8.06 -0.51
N ALA A 437 -31.78 7.00 -0.08
CA ALA A 437 -31.35 6.15 1.03
C ALA A 437 -30.03 5.37 0.80
N ARG A 438 -29.59 5.15 -0.45
CA ARG A 438 -28.30 4.47 -0.74
C ARG A 438 -27.13 5.46 -0.70
N TYR A 439 -27.28 6.64 -1.28
CA TYR A 439 -26.20 7.65 -1.28
C TYR A 439 -26.13 8.47 0.02
N ALA A 440 -27.23 8.59 0.79
CA ALA A 440 -27.23 9.27 2.08
C ALA A 440 -26.22 8.69 3.08
N LYS A 441 -25.97 7.35 3.02
CA LYS A 441 -24.90 6.67 3.75
C LYS A 441 -23.50 7.26 3.51
N TYR A 442 -23.29 7.89 2.36
CA TYR A 442 -21.99 8.32 1.87
C TYR A 442 -21.80 9.83 1.81
N LEU A 443 -22.84 10.63 2.07
CA LEU A 443 -22.80 12.10 2.05
C LEU A 443 -21.60 12.69 2.81
N GLU A 444 -21.36 12.26 4.05
CA GLU A 444 -20.23 12.75 4.85
C GLU A 444 -18.84 12.34 4.30
N THR A 445 -18.78 11.29 3.47
CA THR A 445 -17.55 10.80 2.85
C THR A 445 -17.36 11.32 1.42
N ILE A 446 -18.34 12.04 0.86
CA ILE A 446 -18.26 12.67 -0.46
C ILE A 446 -17.56 14.03 -0.33
N THR A 447 -16.23 14.01 -0.39
CA THR A 447 -15.35 15.17 -0.22
C THR A 447 -13.95 14.84 -0.74
N TYR A 448 -13.13 15.83 -1.06
CA TYR A 448 -11.68 15.63 -1.27
C TYR A 448 -10.87 15.67 0.05
N GLY A 449 -11.53 15.99 1.17
CA GLY A 449 -10.97 16.01 2.52
C GLY A 449 -10.81 14.63 3.17
N TRP A 450 -10.31 14.64 4.41
CA TRP A 450 -9.88 13.45 5.16
C TRP A 450 -10.92 12.33 5.24
N LYS A 451 -12.21 12.65 5.44
CA LYS A 451 -13.28 11.63 5.55
C LYS A 451 -13.35 10.68 4.35
N ALA A 452 -12.97 11.15 3.15
CA ALA A 452 -12.91 10.31 1.97
C ALA A 452 -11.64 9.45 1.92
N TRP A 453 -10.49 10.02 2.25
CA TRP A 453 -9.19 9.32 2.28
C TRP A 453 -9.14 8.21 3.34
N ASP A 454 -9.71 8.47 4.51
CA ASP A 454 -9.91 7.45 5.54
C ASP A 454 -10.84 6.33 5.04
N ALA A 455 -11.97 6.69 4.43
CA ALA A 455 -12.98 5.72 3.97
C ALA A 455 -12.54 4.87 2.76
N ASP A 456 -11.89 5.46 1.75
CA ASP A 456 -11.44 4.77 0.53
C ASP A 456 -10.11 4.04 0.70
N PHE A 457 -9.18 4.57 1.51
CA PHE A 457 -7.81 4.06 1.56
C PHE A 457 -7.34 3.66 2.96
N PHE A 458 -7.16 4.60 3.89
CA PHE A 458 -6.41 4.30 5.11
C PHE A 458 -7.11 3.27 6.01
N HIS A 459 -8.44 3.36 6.17
CA HIS A 459 -9.20 2.38 6.94
C HIS A 459 -9.21 0.98 6.32
N PRO A 460 -9.60 0.78 5.03
CA PRO A 460 -9.58 -0.54 4.42
C PRO A 460 -8.16 -1.11 4.23
N ALA A 461 -7.15 -0.26 3.98
CA ALA A 461 -5.78 -0.67 3.74
C ALA A 461 -4.96 -0.93 5.01
N GLY A 462 -5.44 -0.59 6.21
CA GLY A 462 -4.70 -0.70 7.48
C GLY A 462 -3.85 -1.97 7.66
N PRO A 463 -4.40 -3.18 7.45
CA PRO A 463 -3.64 -4.44 7.55
C PRO A 463 -2.50 -4.57 6.53
N LEU A 464 -2.64 -3.97 5.34
CA LEU A 464 -1.63 -3.94 4.28
C LEU A 464 -0.61 -2.80 4.50
N LEU A 465 -1.04 -1.66 5.06
CA LEU A 465 -0.16 -0.55 5.45
C LEU A 465 0.91 -0.99 6.46
N ALA A 466 0.56 -1.91 7.36
CA ALA A 466 1.49 -2.50 8.32
C ALA A 466 2.32 -3.70 7.77
N ALA A 467 2.06 -4.17 6.54
CA ALA A 467 2.63 -5.44 6.05
C ALA A 467 4.02 -5.32 5.38
N ALA A 468 4.32 -4.21 4.71
CA ALA A 468 5.61 -3.92 4.07
C ALA A 468 5.75 -2.43 3.74
N PRO A 469 6.95 -1.93 3.37
CA PRO A 469 7.11 -0.59 2.80
C PRO A 469 6.39 -0.44 1.45
N TRP A 470 5.93 0.79 1.17
CA TRP A 470 5.13 1.13 0.00
C TRP A 470 5.88 1.94 -1.06
N ALA A 471 5.63 1.62 -2.32
CA ALA A 471 5.98 2.41 -3.50
C ALA A 471 4.68 2.79 -4.24
N ILE A 472 4.39 4.09 -4.34
CA ILE A 472 3.08 4.58 -4.78
C ILE A 472 3.28 5.59 -5.92
N THR A 473 2.59 5.39 -7.05
CA THR A 473 2.45 6.41 -8.10
C THR A 473 1.14 7.17 -7.97
N ARG A 474 1.10 8.39 -8.50
CA ARG A 474 -0.12 9.20 -8.52
C ARG A 474 -1.04 8.81 -9.68
N GLY A 475 -2.34 8.73 -9.42
CA GLY A 475 -3.35 8.53 -10.45
C GLY A 475 -3.97 9.82 -11.01
N ASN A 476 -4.87 9.67 -11.98
CA ASN A 476 -5.61 10.81 -12.52
C ASN A 476 -6.75 11.32 -11.60
N HIS A 477 -7.10 10.60 -10.53
CA HIS A 477 -8.01 11.05 -9.46
C HIS A 477 -7.31 11.99 -8.46
N GLU A 478 -5.99 11.95 -8.38
CA GLU A 478 -5.17 12.77 -7.46
C GLU A 478 -4.61 14.07 -8.09
N LEU A 479 -5.21 14.53 -9.20
CA LEU A 479 -4.81 15.75 -9.91
C LEU A 479 -5.31 17.03 -9.21
N CYS A 480 -4.78 18.18 -9.64
CA CYS A 480 -5.01 19.49 -9.03
C CYS A 480 -6.45 20.01 -9.18
N ASP A 481 -7.20 19.52 -10.17
CA ASP A 481 -8.64 19.74 -10.29
C ASP A 481 -9.45 18.64 -9.57
N ARG A 482 -8.83 17.82 -8.71
CA ARG A 482 -9.43 16.67 -8.00
C ARG A 482 -8.78 16.50 -6.61
N ALA A 483 -8.30 15.31 -6.25
CA ALA A 483 -7.87 14.98 -4.87
C ALA A 483 -6.44 15.40 -4.48
N ALA A 484 -5.75 16.24 -5.27
CA ALA A 484 -4.34 16.60 -5.04
C ALA A 484 -3.99 17.01 -3.61
N ALA A 485 -4.83 17.81 -2.94
CA ALA A 485 -4.58 18.23 -1.55
C ALA A 485 -4.30 17.03 -0.63
N GLY A 486 -5.09 15.96 -0.71
CA GLY A 486 -4.86 14.73 0.05
C GLY A 486 -3.65 13.93 -0.43
N TRP A 487 -3.40 13.86 -1.73
CA TRP A 487 -2.19 13.20 -2.27
C TRP A 487 -0.91 13.80 -1.71
N TYR A 488 -0.76 15.13 -1.82
CA TYR A 488 0.41 15.85 -1.33
C TYR A 488 0.58 15.69 0.18
N ARG A 489 -0.51 15.79 0.93
CA ARG A 489 -0.53 15.58 2.40
C ARG A 489 -0.04 14.19 2.76
N PHE A 490 -0.63 13.15 2.19
CA PHE A 490 -0.53 11.80 2.73
C PHE A 490 0.44 10.87 2.00
N LEU A 491 0.51 10.89 0.66
CA LEU A 491 1.13 9.80 -0.11
C LEU A 491 2.33 10.24 -0.98
N ASP A 492 2.39 11.51 -1.39
CA ASP A 492 3.47 12.02 -2.24
C ASP A 492 4.86 11.72 -1.65
N TYR A 493 5.79 11.36 -2.53
CA TYR A 493 7.14 10.88 -2.22
C TYR A 493 8.18 12.01 -2.21
N ARG A 494 7.74 13.27 -2.12
CA ARG A 494 8.61 14.46 -2.12
C ARG A 494 8.20 15.39 -0.99
N GLN A 495 8.90 16.52 -0.83
CA GLN A 495 8.51 17.54 0.17
C GLN A 495 7.04 17.95 0.03
N PHE A 496 6.38 18.25 1.15
CA PHE A 496 5.06 18.89 1.10
C PHE A 496 5.18 20.32 0.52
N PRO A 497 4.26 20.78 -0.35
CA PRO A 497 4.20 22.17 -0.80
C PRO A 497 4.24 23.19 0.34
N ALA A 498 4.97 24.29 0.16
CA ALA A 498 5.10 25.36 1.17
C ALA A 498 3.78 26.13 1.44
N SER A 499 2.78 25.94 0.58
CA SER A 499 1.39 26.38 0.71
C SER A 499 0.48 25.25 0.24
N GLU A 500 -0.74 25.14 0.79
CA GLU A 500 -1.70 24.11 0.36
C GLU A 500 -1.88 24.08 -1.17
N PRO A 501 -1.97 22.89 -1.80
CA PRO A 501 -2.28 22.76 -3.22
C PRO A 501 -3.61 23.46 -3.55
N ALA A 502 -3.55 24.53 -4.34
CA ALA A 502 -4.75 25.30 -4.68
C ALA A 502 -5.58 24.59 -5.76
N TYR A 503 -6.89 24.49 -5.55
CA TYR A 503 -7.80 24.12 -6.63
C TYR A 503 -7.78 25.17 -7.75
N SER A 504 -7.63 24.69 -8.98
CA SER A 504 -7.78 25.51 -10.18
C SER A 504 -8.56 24.74 -11.25
N PRO A 505 -9.74 25.22 -11.69
CA PRO A 505 -10.50 24.57 -12.77
C PRO A 505 -9.83 24.70 -14.14
N SER A 506 -8.78 25.52 -14.24
CA SER A 506 -7.98 25.74 -15.44
C SER A 506 -6.57 25.14 -15.36
N TYR A 507 -6.22 24.48 -14.24
CA TYR A 507 -4.84 24.23 -13.80
C TYR A 507 -4.03 25.53 -13.54
N GLN A 508 -3.06 25.48 -12.60
CA GLN A 508 -2.13 26.56 -12.21
C GLN A 508 -0.87 25.92 -11.61
N ALA A 509 0.21 25.79 -12.40
CA ALA A 509 1.40 25.03 -12.02
C ALA A 509 2.14 25.58 -10.79
N GLU A 510 2.00 26.89 -10.56
CA GLU A 510 2.64 27.68 -9.53
C GLU A 510 2.11 27.36 -8.13
N THR A 511 0.87 26.84 -8.04
CA THR A 511 0.15 26.57 -6.80
C THR A 511 -0.25 25.09 -6.63
N CYS A 512 -0.30 24.31 -7.72
CA CYS A 512 -0.39 22.86 -7.69
C CYS A 512 0.09 22.26 -9.03
N SER A 513 0.87 21.17 -9.01
CA SER A 513 1.33 20.52 -10.25
C SER A 513 0.60 19.22 -10.58
N ASN A 514 0.12 19.10 -11.82
CA ASN A 514 -0.40 17.85 -12.38
C ASN A 514 0.71 16.85 -12.73
N TYR A 515 1.98 17.22 -12.50
CA TYR A 515 3.16 16.39 -12.75
C TYR A 515 4.17 16.45 -11.60
N THR A 516 4.65 15.28 -11.21
CA THR A 516 5.73 15.08 -10.25
C THR A 516 6.95 14.48 -10.96
N ASP A 517 8.16 14.79 -10.49
CA ASP A 517 9.40 14.36 -11.13
C ASP A 517 9.84 12.97 -10.64
N PRO A 518 10.28 12.05 -11.52
CA PRO A 518 10.38 10.62 -11.20
C PRO A 518 11.28 10.28 -10.00
N LEU A 519 10.85 9.30 -9.21
CA LEU A 519 11.64 8.71 -8.13
C LEU A 519 12.31 7.42 -8.60
N THR A 520 13.61 7.27 -8.34
CA THR A 520 14.30 5.99 -8.46
C THR A 520 14.55 5.38 -7.08
N VAL A 521 14.31 4.08 -6.92
CA VAL A 521 14.50 3.36 -5.64
C VAL A 521 15.37 2.13 -5.89
N ARG A 522 16.47 1.98 -5.17
CA ARG A 522 17.41 0.85 -5.31
C ARG A 522 17.11 -0.22 -4.26
N LEU A 523 16.82 -1.45 -4.67
CA LEU A 523 16.40 -2.56 -3.82
C LEU A 523 17.20 -3.84 -4.14
N GLY A 524 18.40 -3.98 -3.55
CA GLY A 524 19.30 -5.08 -3.87
C GLY A 524 19.75 -5.06 -5.34
N ASP A 525 19.35 -6.08 -6.13
CA ASP A 525 19.63 -6.13 -7.57
C ASP A 525 18.57 -5.41 -8.43
N LEU A 526 17.37 -5.16 -7.88
CA LEU A 526 16.24 -4.46 -8.50
C LEU A 526 16.36 -2.92 -8.36
N GLN A 527 15.74 -2.21 -9.28
CA GLN A 527 15.41 -0.79 -9.15
C GLN A 527 13.92 -0.59 -9.46
N LEU A 528 13.22 0.20 -8.66
CA LEU A 528 11.91 0.75 -9.03
C LEU A 528 12.12 2.15 -9.62
N ILE A 529 11.32 2.49 -10.63
CA ILE A 529 11.20 3.84 -11.18
C ILE A 529 9.73 4.21 -11.05
N LEU A 530 9.40 5.14 -10.14
CA LEU A 530 8.04 5.64 -9.96
C LEU A 530 7.88 6.88 -10.84
N MET A 531 6.95 6.82 -11.80
CA MET A 531 6.78 7.88 -12.79
C MET A 531 5.32 8.35 -12.84
N ASP A 532 5.11 9.64 -12.59
CA ASP A 532 3.79 10.27 -12.65
C ASP A 532 3.41 10.62 -14.09
N VAL A 533 2.48 9.82 -14.60
CA VAL A 533 1.79 10.01 -15.87
C VAL A 533 0.29 10.24 -15.67
N GLY A 534 -0.14 10.55 -14.44
CA GLY A 534 -1.57 10.72 -14.10
C GLY A 534 -2.23 11.81 -14.95
N GLY A 535 -1.54 12.94 -15.15
CA GLY A 535 -2.04 14.03 -15.98
C GLY A 535 -2.06 13.76 -17.50
N LEU A 536 -1.46 12.66 -18.00
CA LEU A 536 -1.48 12.38 -19.44
C LEU A 536 -2.91 12.19 -19.93
N ALA A 537 -3.28 12.92 -20.99
CA ALA A 537 -4.63 12.91 -21.55
C ALA A 537 -4.92 11.64 -22.36
N ASP A 538 -6.06 11.00 -22.08
CA ASP A 538 -6.39 9.66 -22.58
C ASP A 538 -6.68 9.62 -24.08
N ASN A 539 -7.28 10.70 -24.60
CA ASN A 539 -7.74 10.80 -25.98
C ASN A 539 -7.56 12.23 -26.52
N PRO A 540 -6.40 12.58 -27.12
CA PRO A 540 -6.28 13.82 -27.88
C PRO A 540 -7.12 13.73 -29.15
N GLY A 541 -8.27 14.40 -29.14
CA GLY A 541 -9.30 14.26 -30.17
C GLY A 541 -8.82 14.56 -31.60
N ARG A 542 -9.24 13.72 -32.56
CA ARG A 542 -9.01 13.97 -33.99
C ARG A 542 -9.83 15.17 -34.46
N GLY A 543 -9.15 16.22 -34.93
CA GLY A 543 -9.76 17.42 -35.48
C GLY A 543 -8.73 18.54 -35.62
N ARG A 544 -9.20 19.78 -35.83
CA ARG A 544 -8.32 20.97 -35.92
C ARG A 544 -7.60 21.33 -34.61
N ASN A 545 -7.84 20.56 -33.55
CA ASN A 545 -7.32 20.74 -32.20
C ASN A 545 -6.15 19.77 -31.88
N GLN A 546 -5.52 19.17 -32.90
CA GLN A 546 -4.48 18.13 -32.73
C GLN A 546 -3.21 18.55 -31.97
N GLY A 547 -3.00 19.85 -31.73
CA GLY A 547 -1.93 20.36 -30.86
C GLY A 547 -2.21 20.25 -29.34
N TRP A 548 -3.44 19.96 -28.92
CA TRP A 548 -3.88 19.98 -27.51
C TRP A 548 -3.32 18.80 -26.71
N THR A 549 -2.04 18.87 -26.40
CA THR A 549 -1.26 17.86 -25.66
C THR A 549 -0.40 18.47 -24.55
N ASN A 550 -0.44 19.80 -24.39
CA ASN A 550 0.38 20.60 -23.46
C ASN A 550 1.88 20.28 -23.46
N GLY A 551 2.38 19.62 -24.53
CA GLY A 551 3.72 19.05 -24.61
C GLY A 551 3.99 17.88 -23.65
N ASP A 552 2.97 17.34 -22.96
CA ASP A 552 3.15 16.42 -21.83
C ASP A 552 3.95 15.15 -22.16
N HIS A 553 3.69 14.55 -23.32
CA HIS A 553 4.45 13.45 -23.89
C HIS A 553 5.94 13.78 -24.15
N VAL A 554 6.30 15.04 -24.39
CA VAL A 554 7.70 15.49 -24.55
C VAL A 554 8.42 15.56 -23.20
N ARG A 555 7.73 15.98 -22.12
CA ARG A 555 8.27 15.87 -20.75
C ARG A 555 8.51 14.40 -20.39
N THR A 556 7.53 13.54 -20.62
CA THR A 556 7.65 12.09 -20.41
C THR A 556 8.81 11.50 -21.22
N ALA A 557 8.97 11.88 -22.49
CA ALA A 557 10.08 11.43 -23.33
C ALA A 557 11.46 11.87 -22.80
N ARG A 558 11.58 13.10 -22.28
CA ARG A 558 12.82 13.61 -21.67
C ARG A 558 13.13 12.90 -20.35
N GLN A 559 12.16 12.77 -19.46
CA GLN A 559 12.29 12.03 -18.20
C GLN A 559 12.76 10.58 -18.45
N LEU A 560 12.15 9.84 -19.38
CA LEU A 560 12.60 8.49 -19.76
C LEU A 560 14.03 8.48 -20.31
N THR A 561 14.36 9.42 -21.19
CA THR A 561 15.71 9.55 -21.79
C THR A 561 16.80 9.89 -20.77
N GLN A 562 16.45 10.61 -19.71
CA GLN A 562 17.33 10.95 -18.60
C GLN A 562 17.50 9.73 -17.67
N LEU A 563 16.39 9.06 -17.31
CA LEU A 563 16.35 7.82 -16.51
C LEU A 563 17.20 6.70 -17.13
N SER A 564 17.15 6.52 -18.46
CA SER A 564 17.94 5.53 -19.21
C SER A 564 19.41 5.94 -19.43
N ARG A 565 19.79 7.16 -19.02
CA ARG A 565 21.18 7.66 -19.00
C ARG A 565 21.82 7.61 -17.61
N LEU A 566 21.04 7.56 -16.53
CA LEU A 566 21.54 7.46 -15.15
C LEU A 566 22.52 6.28 -14.95
N PRO A 567 23.69 6.48 -14.29
CA PRO A 567 24.58 5.40 -13.87
C PRO A 567 23.91 4.38 -12.94
N GLU A 568 23.03 4.83 -12.05
CA GLU A 568 22.31 4.01 -11.07
C GLU A 568 21.34 3.06 -11.79
N THR A 569 20.55 3.59 -12.72
CA THR A 569 19.68 2.78 -13.58
C THR A 569 20.49 1.79 -14.41
N ARG A 570 21.61 2.23 -15.02
CA ARG A 570 22.46 1.37 -15.86
C ARG A 570 23.22 0.28 -15.09
N SER A 571 23.41 0.44 -13.78
CA SER A 571 24.04 -0.55 -12.89
C SER A 571 23.03 -1.45 -12.16
N ALA A 572 21.72 -1.17 -12.26
CA ALA A 572 20.68 -2.10 -11.81
C ALA A 572 20.61 -3.32 -12.73
N LYS A 573 20.40 -4.51 -12.17
CA LYS A 573 20.33 -5.77 -12.94
C LYS A 573 19.02 -5.86 -13.71
N ILE A 574 17.94 -5.40 -13.09
CA ILE A 574 16.60 -5.20 -13.65
C ILE A 574 16.03 -3.91 -13.08
N SER A 575 15.26 -3.18 -13.90
CA SER A 575 14.43 -2.06 -13.44
C SER A 575 12.95 -2.37 -13.72
N TRP A 576 12.06 -1.96 -12.82
CA TRP A 576 10.62 -1.95 -13.00
C TRP A 576 10.13 -0.51 -13.08
N LEU A 577 9.33 -0.18 -14.10
CA LEU A 577 8.67 1.12 -14.22
C LEU A 577 7.28 0.99 -13.62
N VAL A 578 6.98 1.74 -12.57
CA VAL A 578 5.64 1.88 -12.03
C VAL A 578 5.07 3.18 -12.57
N THR A 579 3.89 3.09 -13.16
CA THR A 579 3.06 4.23 -13.58
C THR A 579 1.65 4.03 -13.08
N HIS A 580 0.81 5.06 -13.17
CA HIS A 580 -0.63 4.85 -13.15
C HIS A 580 -1.11 4.42 -14.52
N LYS A 581 -1.00 5.28 -15.54
CA LYS A 581 -1.51 4.98 -16.88
C LYS A 581 -0.63 3.92 -17.60
N PRO A 582 -1.23 2.89 -18.23
CA PRO A 582 -0.50 1.86 -18.96
C PRO A 582 0.17 2.38 -20.23
N LEU A 583 1.34 1.84 -20.55
CA LEU A 583 2.08 2.11 -21.78
C LEU A 583 1.55 1.30 -22.97
N PHE A 584 1.11 0.05 -22.78
CA PHE A 584 0.73 -0.87 -23.88
C PHE A 584 -0.69 -1.44 -23.78
N ALA A 585 -1.46 -1.12 -22.74
CA ALA A 585 -2.82 -1.66 -22.58
C ALA A 585 -3.85 -0.89 -23.42
N PHE A 586 -5.01 -1.50 -23.55
CA PHE A 586 -6.15 -1.05 -24.36
C PHE A 586 -7.44 -1.25 -23.55
N TYR A 587 -8.48 -0.50 -23.93
CA TYR A 587 -9.82 -0.59 -23.34
C TYR A 587 -10.89 -0.67 -24.45
N SER A 588 -12.00 -1.34 -24.15
CA SER A 588 -13.06 -1.69 -25.11
C SER A 588 -14.46 -1.17 -24.71
N GLY A 589 -14.55 -0.01 -24.05
CA GLY A 589 -15.81 0.64 -23.67
C GLY A 589 -16.69 1.19 -24.81
N GLY A 590 -16.55 0.68 -26.03
CA GLY A 590 -17.25 1.15 -27.23
C GLY A 590 -17.06 0.22 -28.43
N LYS A 591 -17.57 0.61 -29.61
CA LYS A 591 -17.58 -0.27 -30.79
C LYS A 591 -16.20 -0.73 -31.29
N GLN A 592 -15.15 0.00 -30.95
CA GLN A 592 -13.77 -0.29 -31.33
C GLN A 592 -12.91 -0.19 -30.09
N ALA A 593 -11.99 -1.15 -29.90
CA ALA A 593 -10.95 -1.04 -28.88
C ALA A 593 -10.08 0.20 -29.15
N SER A 594 -9.72 0.93 -28.09
CA SER A 594 -8.96 2.17 -28.20
C SER A 594 -7.80 2.20 -27.20
N SER A 595 -6.70 2.82 -27.61
CA SER A 595 -5.61 3.20 -26.72
C SER A 595 -6.02 4.44 -25.92
N SER A 596 -6.67 4.24 -24.77
CA SER A 596 -6.95 5.31 -23.80
C SER A 596 -5.69 5.89 -23.13
N THR A 597 -4.49 5.55 -23.60
CA THR A 597 -3.21 6.04 -23.05
C THR A 597 -2.21 6.46 -24.12
N TRP A 598 -2.69 6.80 -25.33
CA TRP A 598 -1.85 7.13 -26.50
C TRP A 598 -0.73 8.16 -26.24
N GLN A 599 -0.93 9.14 -25.35
CA GLN A 599 0.13 10.10 -24.98
C GLN A 599 1.40 9.43 -24.44
N PHE A 600 1.28 8.29 -23.75
CA PHE A 600 2.42 7.58 -23.20
C PHE A 600 3.18 6.80 -24.29
N GLN A 601 2.46 6.19 -25.24
CA GLN A 601 3.05 5.59 -26.45
C GLN A 601 3.78 6.65 -27.29
N LYS A 602 3.14 7.80 -27.49
CA LYS A 602 3.71 8.95 -28.20
C LYS A 602 4.99 9.48 -27.54
N ALA A 603 5.19 9.27 -26.23
CA ALA A 603 6.40 9.64 -25.50
C ALA A 603 7.59 8.69 -25.69
N ILE A 604 7.42 7.59 -26.43
CA ILE A 604 8.51 6.67 -26.84
C ILE A 604 8.48 6.30 -28.33
N GLN A 605 7.59 6.91 -29.12
CA GLN A 605 7.39 6.53 -30.52
C GLN A 605 8.47 7.12 -31.43
N PRO A 606 9.23 6.29 -32.18
CA PRO A 606 10.24 6.76 -33.09
C PRO A 606 9.63 7.39 -34.34
N GLY A 607 10.31 8.40 -34.87
CA GLY A 607 10.09 8.90 -36.22
C GLY A 607 9.40 10.26 -36.30
N VAL A 608 9.30 10.75 -37.54
CA VAL A 608 9.04 12.16 -37.85
C VAL A 608 7.56 12.54 -37.72
N GLU A 609 6.67 11.56 -37.85
CA GLU A 609 5.22 11.71 -37.63
C GLU A 609 4.82 11.49 -36.16
N SER A 610 5.80 11.29 -35.25
CA SER A 610 5.57 11.57 -33.83
C SER A 610 5.42 13.09 -33.67
N PHE A 611 4.17 13.58 -33.75
CA PHE A 611 3.83 15.00 -33.81
C PHE A 611 4.52 15.80 -32.67
N ALA A 612 5.65 16.45 -32.98
CA ALA A 612 6.57 17.11 -32.03
C ALA A 612 7.40 16.22 -31.07
N ALA A 613 8.02 15.15 -31.61
CA ALA A 613 9.30 14.58 -31.16
C ALA A 613 9.39 13.89 -29.79
N GLY A 614 8.41 13.06 -29.44
CA GLY A 614 8.44 12.18 -28.25
C GLY A 614 9.37 10.96 -28.37
N ASN A 615 10.62 11.14 -28.82
CA ASN A 615 11.60 10.05 -29.01
C ASN A 615 12.24 9.58 -27.67
N GLY A 616 11.43 9.21 -26.68
CA GLY A 616 11.90 8.81 -25.36
C GLY A 616 12.59 7.45 -25.33
N MET A 617 13.79 7.38 -24.73
CA MET A 617 14.52 6.12 -24.60
C MET A 617 14.17 5.40 -23.28
N LEU A 618 13.53 4.24 -23.36
CA LEU A 618 13.34 3.35 -22.20
C LEU A 618 14.69 2.82 -21.67
N PRO A 619 14.85 2.58 -20.36
CA PRO A 619 16.05 1.92 -19.82
C PRO A 619 16.27 0.53 -20.45
N ALA A 620 17.52 0.23 -20.82
CA ALA A 620 17.85 -1.03 -21.51
C ALA A 620 17.50 -2.28 -20.67
N ASN A 621 17.67 -2.18 -19.36
CA ASN A 621 17.34 -3.18 -18.34
C ASN A 621 15.90 -3.10 -17.79
N LEU A 622 15.03 -2.24 -18.36
CA LEU A 622 13.62 -2.20 -18.00
C LEU A 622 12.97 -3.55 -18.32
N GLN A 623 12.52 -4.24 -17.27
CA GLN A 623 11.98 -5.60 -17.31
C GLN A 623 10.45 -5.60 -17.44
N MET A 624 9.81 -4.80 -16.60
CA MET A 624 8.35 -4.73 -16.44
C MET A 624 7.88 -3.27 -16.39
N VAL A 625 6.67 -3.04 -16.88
CA VAL A 625 5.85 -1.86 -16.59
C VAL A 625 4.65 -2.29 -15.75
N HIS A 626 4.36 -1.60 -14.65
CA HIS A 626 3.19 -1.83 -13.80
C HIS A 626 2.28 -0.60 -13.90
N SER A 627 0.96 -0.84 -14.00
CA SER A 627 -0.02 0.20 -14.31
C SER A 627 -1.42 -0.15 -13.80
N GLY A 628 -2.21 0.87 -13.50
CA GLY A 628 -3.63 0.83 -13.14
C GLY A 628 -4.47 1.49 -14.24
N HIS A 629 -5.35 2.42 -13.88
CA HIS A 629 -6.15 3.30 -14.77
C HIS A 629 -7.27 2.62 -15.57
N ILE A 630 -7.00 1.46 -16.16
CA ILE A 630 -8.01 0.65 -16.85
C ILE A 630 -8.42 -0.46 -15.88
N HIS A 631 -9.69 -0.50 -15.47
CA HIS A 631 -10.05 -1.25 -14.26
C HIS A 631 -10.18 -2.77 -14.48
N GLY A 632 -9.06 -3.49 -14.57
CA GLY A 632 -9.01 -4.94 -14.78
C GLY A 632 -7.59 -5.51 -14.79
N TRP A 633 -7.42 -6.71 -15.38
CA TRP A 633 -6.11 -7.34 -15.56
C TRP A 633 -5.75 -7.61 -17.04
N GLN A 634 -4.51 -7.28 -17.40
CA GLN A 634 -3.87 -7.66 -18.67
C GLN A 634 -2.36 -7.88 -18.45
N MET A 635 -1.76 -8.79 -19.23
CA MET A 635 -0.32 -8.98 -19.30
C MET A 635 0.12 -8.93 -20.77
N ILE A 636 1.05 -8.05 -21.10
CA ILE A 636 1.48 -7.80 -22.49
C ILE A 636 2.97 -8.08 -22.63
N SER A 637 3.29 -9.26 -23.19
CA SER A 637 4.63 -9.73 -23.52
C SER A 637 4.97 -9.43 -24.98
N HIS A 638 6.20 -9.02 -25.26
CA HIS A 638 6.65 -8.69 -26.62
C HIS A 638 7.66 -9.71 -27.14
N PRO A 639 7.78 -9.89 -28.48
CA PRO A 639 8.82 -10.74 -29.06
C PRO A 639 10.22 -10.27 -28.66
N GLU A 640 11.13 -11.20 -28.44
CA GLU A 640 12.47 -10.93 -27.87
C GLU A 640 13.28 -9.90 -28.66
N ASN A 641 13.16 -9.96 -30.00
CA ASN A 641 13.83 -9.05 -30.95
C ASN A 641 13.23 -7.62 -30.99
N THR A 642 12.27 -7.30 -30.13
CA THR A 642 11.78 -5.92 -29.93
C THR A 642 12.53 -5.17 -28.82
N GLY A 643 13.14 -5.89 -27.86
CA GLY A 643 13.77 -5.31 -26.66
C GLY A 643 12.81 -4.62 -25.68
N LEU A 644 11.50 -4.66 -25.93
CA LEU A 644 10.45 -4.04 -25.08
C LEU A 644 10.24 -4.84 -23.79
N PRO A 645 9.82 -4.18 -22.69
CA PRO A 645 9.45 -4.88 -21.45
C PRO A 645 8.12 -5.63 -21.59
N THR A 646 7.83 -6.50 -20.62
CA THR A 646 6.44 -6.91 -20.34
C THR A 646 5.69 -5.74 -19.70
N GLN A 647 4.39 -5.61 -19.89
CA GLN A 647 3.53 -4.82 -19.00
C GLN A 647 2.53 -5.68 -18.26
N TYR A 648 2.29 -5.34 -16.99
CA TYR A 648 1.12 -5.76 -16.22
C TYR A 648 0.18 -4.57 -15.98
N LEU A 649 -1.06 -4.71 -16.44
CA LEU A 649 -2.20 -3.90 -15.99
C LEU A 649 -2.81 -4.57 -14.76
N ILE A 650 -2.95 -3.81 -13.68
CA ILE A 650 -3.42 -4.23 -12.36
C ILE A 650 -4.21 -3.04 -11.79
N GLY A 651 -5.45 -2.87 -12.25
CA GLY A 651 -6.36 -1.78 -11.84
C GLY A 651 -7.68 -2.27 -11.25
N MET A 652 -7.62 -3.38 -10.52
CA MET A 652 -8.78 -4.22 -10.17
C MET A 652 -8.96 -4.39 -8.67
N SER A 653 -8.31 -3.56 -7.86
CA SER A 653 -8.21 -3.79 -6.41
C SER A 653 -9.33 -3.14 -5.59
N GLY A 654 -10.26 -2.41 -6.23
CA GLY A 654 -11.53 -2.02 -5.61
C GLY A 654 -12.52 -1.28 -6.53
N GLN A 655 -12.04 -0.43 -7.43
CA GLN A 655 -12.90 0.37 -8.30
C GLN A 655 -13.71 -0.46 -9.29
N ALA A 656 -14.94 -0.01 -9.58
CA ALA A 656 -15.87 -0.64 -10.53
C ALA A 656 -15.19 -1.03 -11.86
N LEU A 657 -15.15 -2.34 -12.11
CA LEU A 657 -14.37 -2.96 -13.18
C LEU A 657 -14.86 -2.56 -14.56
N GLU A 658 -13.91 -2.50 -15.50
CA GLU A 658 -14.13 -2.09 -16.88
C GLU A 658 -14.19 -3.28 -17.83
N GLY A 659 -15.13 -3.22 -18.78
CA GLY A 659 -15.25 -4.24 -19.82
C GLY A 659 -14.04 -4.23 -20.75
N LEU A 660 -13.12 -5.16 -20.51
CA LEU A 660 -11.95 -5.41 -21.34
C LEU A 660 -12.33 -6.16 -22.62
N ILE A 661 -13.34 -7.04 -22.56
CA ILE A 661 -14.26 -7.38 -23.65
C ILE A 661 -15.40 -8.24 -23.12
N GLN A 662 -16.63 -7.91 -23.54
CA GLN A 662 -17.86 -8.60 -23.14
C GLN A 662 -17.73 -10.13 -23.24
N SER A 663 -17.84 -10.81 -22.10
CA SER A 663 -18.15 -12.24 -22.10
C SER A 663 -19.60 -12.47 -22.56
N LYS A 664 -19.91 -13.67 -23.06
CA LYS A 664 -21.30 -14.05 -23.38
C LYS A 664 -22.11 -14.50 -22.15
N HIS A 665 -21.56 -14.41 -20.94
CA HIS A 665 -22.16 -14.98 -19.73
C HIS A 665 -22.91 -13.94 -18.87
N SER A 666 -24.12 -13.62 -19.32
CA SER A 666 -25.13 -12.95 -18.51
C SER A 666 -25.58 -13.83 -17.32
N ALA A 667 -24.94 -13.67 -16.17
CA ALA A 667 -25.32 -14.32 -14.91
C ALA A 667 -24.92 -13.53 -13.65
N GLN A 668 -23.81 -12.78 -13.68
CA GLN A 668 -23.35 -11.99 -12.53
C GLN A 668 -23.99 -10.59 -12.49
N PRO A 669 -24.50 -10.12 -11.34
CA PRO A 669 -25.36 -8.93 -11.28
C PRO A 669 -24.65 -7.56 -11.38
N TYR A 670 -23.31 -7.51 -11.34
CA TYR A 670 -22.55 -6.25 -11.29
C TYR A 670 -21.95 -5.79 -12.64
N GLN A 671 -21.88 -6.66 -13.65
CA GLN A 671 -21.60 -6.18 -15.02
C GLN A 671 -22.85 -5.50 -15.58
N ALA A 672 -22.72 -4.23 -15.96
CA ALA A 672 -23.84 -3.47 -16.50
C ALA A 672 -24.41 -4.15 -17.75
N LEU A 673 -25.71 -4.44 -17.74
CA LEU A 673 -26.44 -5.05 -18.85
C LEU A 673 -26.56 -4.09 -20.04
N VAL A 674 -25.46 -3.94 -20.78
CA VAL A 674 -25.48 -3.40 -22.15
C VAL A 674 -26.41 -4.31 -22.97
N PRO A 675 -27.48 -3.80 -23.59
CA PRO A 675 -28.41 -4.63 -24.37
C PRO A 675 -27.65 -5.41 -25.44
N GLN A 676 -27.95 -6.71 -25.62
CA GLN A 676 -27.25 -7.61 -26.56
C GLN A 676 -27.13 -7.04 -27.99
N HIS A 677 -28.08 -6.20 -28.41
CA HIS A 677 -28.16 -5.55 -29.72
C HIS A 677 -27.18 -4.37 -29.88
N GLN A 678 -26.45 -4.01 -28.82
CA GLN A 678 -25.38 -3.01 -28.78
C GLN A 678 -24.02 -3.63 -28.39
N ALA A 679 -23.92 -4.97 -28.37
CA ALA A 679 -22.64 -5.67 -28.36
C ALA A 679 -21.94 -5.49 -29.72
N TYR A 680 -20.65 -5.16 -29.72
CA TYR A 680 -19.86 -4.92 -30.93
C TYR A 680 -18.50 -5.62 -30.83
N ASP A 681 -18.47 -6.88 -31.27
CA ASP A 681 -17.41 -7.86 -31.02
C ASP A 681 -16.21 -7.73 -32.00
N ILE A 682 -15.72 -6.51 -32.22
CA ILE A 682 -14.75 -6.21 -33.30
C ILE A 682 -13.37 -6.87 -33.06
N ALA A 683 -13.03 -7.22 -31.82
CA ALA A 683 -11.75 -7.87 -31.51
C ALA A 683 -11.72 -9.37 -31.84
N ALA A 684 -12.85 -10.09 -31.73
CA ALA A 684 -12.90 -11.53 -31.91
C ALA A 684 -12.85 -11.95 -33.39
N ASP A 685 -13.56 -11.21 -34.26
CA ASP A 685 -13.76 -11.60 -35.66
C ASP A 685 -12.53 -11.35 -36.56
N ASP A 686 -11.79 -10.25 -36.35
CA ASP A 686 -10.77 -9.77 -37.31
C ASP A 686 -9.36 -10.34 -37.07
N LYS A 687 -9.05 -10.82 -35.86
CA LYS A 687 -7.73 -11.38 -35.46
C LYS A 687 -6.50 -10.48 -35.72
N ARG A 688 -6.70 -9.21 -36.06
CA ARG A 688 -5.68 -8.17 -36.26
C ARG A 688 -5.66 -7.25 -35.04
N TRP A 689 -4.48 -7.00 -34.48
CA TRP A 689 -4.33 -6.16 -33.27
C TRP A 689 -5.05 -4.81 -33.42
N PRO A 690 -5.52 -4.15 -32.34
CA PRO A 690 -6.12 -2.82 -32.47
C PRO A 690 -5.14 -1.84 -33.14
N TRP A 691 -3.83 -2.00 -32.84
CA TRP A 691 -2.71 -1.33 -33.51
C TRP A 691 -2.72 -1.50 -35.05
N GLU A 692 -3.06 -2.66 -35.60
CA GLU A 692 -2.96 -2.94 -37.05
C GLU A 692 -4.02 -2.22 -37.89
N ILE A 693 -5.15 -1.85 -37.30
CA ILE A 693 -6.22 -1.07 -37.95
C ILE A 693 -6.29 0.36 -37.42
N ALA A 694 -5.52 0.70 -36.40
CA ALA A 694 -5.45 2.03 -35.82
C ALA A 694 -4.39 2.91 -36.51
N PRO A 695 -4.76 4.14 -36.93
CA PRO A 695 -3.82 5.22 -37.26
C PRO A 695 -2.97 5.75 -36.08
N TRP A 696 -2.70 4.91 -35.08
CA TRP A 696 -1.87 5.18 -33.89
C TRP A 696 -1.11 3.90 -33.45
N SER A 697 -0.77 3.04 -34.41
CA SER A 697 0.13 1.91 -34.20
C SER A 697 1.45 2.32 -33.54
N PHE A 698 1.91 1.54 -32.56
CA PHE A 698 3.27 1.68 -32.04
C PHE A 698 4.27 0.97 -32.97
N HIS A 699 5.29 1.69 -33.42
CA HIS A 699 6.33 1.20 -34.32
C HIS A 699 7.70 1.15 -33.62
N LEU A 700 8.52 0.18 -34.00
CA LEU A 700 9.92 0.07 -33.64
C LEU A 700 10.77 1.07 -34.46
N PRO A 701 12.02 1.37 -34.05
CA PRO A 701 12.90 2.30 -34.79
C PRO A 701 13.23 1.89 -36.23
N ASP A 702 13.01 0.62 -36.60
CA ASP A 702 13.14 0.10 -37.96
C ASP A 702 11.84 0.19 -38.80
N GLY A 703 10.80 0.84 -38.28
CA GLY A 703 9.51 1.03 -38.93
C GLY A 703 8.56 -0.16 -38.83
N ARG A 704 8.98 -1.34 -38.33
CA ARG A 704 8.07 -2.47 -38.09
C ARG A 704 7.10 -2.12 -36.96
N MET A 705 5.83 -2.51 -37.10
CA MET A 705 4.88 -2.42 -35.99
C MET A 705 5.30 -3.38 -34.87
N ALA A 706 5.33 -2.90 -33.62
CA ALA A 706 5.63 -3.75 -32.48
C ALA A 706 4.40 -4.59 -32.13
N ARG A 707 4.25 -5.75 -32.77
CA ARG A 707 3.20 -6.72 -32.45
C ARG A 707 3.62 -7.52 -31.20
N PRO A 708 2.87 -7.48 -30.09
CA PRO A 708 3.15 -8.33 -28.93
C PRO A 708 3.00 -9.82 -29.27
N ASP A 709 3.60 -10.70 -28.46
CA ASP A 709 3.83 -12.11 -28.83
C ASP A 709 2.64 -13.05 -28.54
N ALA A 710 2.80 -14.33 -28.90
CA ALA A 710 1.80 -15.39 -28.70
C ALA A 710 1.46 -15.67 -27.22
N PHE A 711 2.18 -15.06 -26.27
CA PHE A 711 1.95 -15.17 -24.84
C PHE A 711 1.37 -13.88 -24.25
N SER A 712 1.22 -12.82 -25.06
CA SER A 712 0.50 -11.60 -24.68
C SER A 712 -0.99 -11.87 -24.53
N THR A 713 -1.57 -11.40 -23.43
CA THR A 713 -2.98 -11.66 -23.11
C THR A 713 -3.99 -10.73 -23.77
N SER A 714 -3.57 -10.10 -24.87
CA SER A 714 -4.44 -9.25 -25.67
C SER A 714 -5.61 -10.04 -26.26
N PRO A 715 -6.82 -9.44 -26.34
CA PRO A 715 -8.04 -10.04 -26.90
C PRO A 715 -7.98 -10.59 -28.32
N ILE A 716 -6.81 -10.59 -28.97
CA ILE A 716 -6.66 -10.85 -30.40
C ILE A 716 -5.67 -11.97 -30.71
N VAL A 717 -4.68 -12.24 -29.84
CA VAL A 717 -3.78 -13.40 -30.00
C VAL A 717 -4.32 -14.65 -29.26
N ALA A 718 -5.09 -14.44 -28.19
CA ALA A 718 -5.83 -15.48 -27.48
C ALA A 718 -7.33 -15.12 -27.34
N ALA A 719 -7.94 -14.58 -28.41
CA ALA A 719 -9.29 -14.01 -28.40
C ALA A 719 -10.37 -14.90 -27.74
N GLY A 720 -10.27 -16.21 -27.98
CA GLY A 720 -11.23 -17.22 -27.55
C GLY A 720 -10.84 -18.05 -26.31
N THR A 721 -9.85 -17.65 -25.51
CA THR A 721 -9.59 -18.31 -24.21
C THR A 721 -9.66 -17.34 -23.03
N GLU A 722 -10.29 -17.78 -21.95
CA GLU A 722 -10.47 -17.01 -20.71
C GLU A 722 -9.16 -16.84 -19.92
N GLN A 723 -8.13 -17.60 -20.29
CA GLN A 723 -6.84 -17.72 -19.59
C GLN A 723 -6.09 -16.39 -19.48
N ALA A 724 -6.39 -15.46 -20.39
CA ALA A 724 -5.53 -14.32 -20.68
C ALA A 724 -5.95 -13.02 -19.93
N ARG A 725 -7.24 -12.79 -19.75
CA ARG A 725 -7.78 -11.57 -19.13
C ARG A 725 -8.73 -11.94 -18.01
N THR A 726 -9.01 -11.00 -17.12
CA THR A 726 -10.10 -11.17 -16.16
C THR A 726 -10.72 -9.83 -15.76
N GLU A 727 -12.02 -9.89 -15.57
CA GLU A 727 -12.92 -8.84 -15.10
C GLU A 727 -13.47 -9.24 -13.70
N GLU A 728 -12.67 -10.01 -12.94
CA GLU A 728 -12.81 -10.26 -11.50
C GLU A 728 -11.93 -9.27 -10.72
N PHE A 729 -12.37 -8.86 -9.53
CA PHE A 729 -11.56 -8.05 -8.62
C PHE A 729 -10.36 -8.85 -8.08
N GLY A 730 -9.25 -8.18 -7.76
CA GLY A 730 -8.09 -8.89 -7.21
C GLY A 730 -6.81 -8.08 -7.02
N PHE A 731 -5.72 -8.81 -6.88
CA PHE A 731 -4.36 -8.31 -6.68
C PHE A 731 -3.34 -9.31 -7.24
N VAL A 732 -2.09 -8.88 -7.41
CA VAL A 732 -1.02 -9.75 -7.94
C VAL A 732 0.16 -9.84 -6.97
N VAL A 733 0.62 -11.05 -6.72
CA VAL A 733 1.82 -11.36 -5.92
C VAL A 733 2.94 -11.81 -6.86
N PHE A 734 4.04 -11.09 -6.88
CA PHE A 734 5.25 -11.43 -7.63
C PHE A 734 6.27 -12.08 -6.69
N ASP A 735 6.46 -13.39 -6.81
CA ASP A 735 7.55 -14.12 -6.15
C ASP A 735 8.79 -14.13 -7.06
N ARG A 736 9.98 -13.88 -6.51
CA ARG A 736 11.24 -14.02 -7.25
C ARG A 736 11.58 -15.50 -7.43
N VAL A 737 11.98 -15.87 -8.65
CA VAL A 737 12.55 -17.19 -8.95
C VAL A 737 13.96 -17.27 -8.35
N VAL A 738 14.14 -18.20 -7.40
CA VAL A 738 15.35 -18.31 -6.55
C VAL A 738 16.64 -18.36 -7.38
N GLY A 739 17.64 -17.58 -6.98
CA GLY A 739 18.93 -17.47 -7.68
C GLY A 739 18.93 -16.55 -8.91
N THR A 740 17.79 -15.99 -9.31
CA THR A 740 17.65 -15.22 -10.56
C THR A 740 17.12 -13.79 -10.36
N SER A 741 16.95 -13.08 -11.47
CA SER A 741 16.15 -11.84 -11.57
C SER A 741 14.84 -12.06 -12.36
N ASN A 742 14.38 -13.32 -12.44
CA ASN A 742 13.10 -13.72 -13.03
C ASN A 742 12.04 -13.80 -11.93
N TRP A 743 10.77 -13.73 -12.29
CA TRP A 743 9.66 -13.61 -11.35
C TRP A 743 8.47 -14.48 -11.76
N THR A 744 7.73 -14.98 -10.77
CA THR A 744 6.44 -15.63 -10.93
C THR A 744 5.35 -14.70 -10.38
N ALA A 745 4.59 -14.09 -11.29
CA ALA A 745 3.42 -13.29 -10.96
C ALA A 745 2.19 -14.20 -10.81
N ARG A 746 1.50 -14.13 -9.67
CA ARG A 746 0.26 -14.87 -9.41
C ARG A 746 -0.86 -13.92 -9.03
N MET A 747 -1.96 -13.99 -9.75
CA MET A 747 -3.17 -13.21 -9.49
C MET A 747 -4.10 -13.97 -8.55
N TYR A 748 -4.68 -13.24 -7.59
CA TYR A 748 -5.60 -13.77 -6.59
C TYR A 748 -6.88 -12.93 -6.52
N ASP A 749 -8.00 -13.60 -6.24
CA ASP A 749 -9.28 -12.97 -5.92
C ASP A 749 -9.33 -12.51 -4.43
N PRO A 750 -10.40 -11.82 -3.99
CA PRO A 750 -10.55 -11.41 -2.59
C PRO A 750 -10.55 -12.57 -1.58
N GLU A 751 -10.84 -13.79 -2.03
CA GLU A 751 -10.84 -15.03 -1.25
C GLU A 751 -9.47 -15.72 -1.17
N ARG A 752 -8.44 -15.18 -1.85
CA ARG A 752 -7.09 -15.77 -2.02
C ARG A 752 -7.06 -17.04 -2.87
N ARG A 753 -8.09 -17.34 -3.67
CA ARG A 753 -8.03 -18.38 -4.71
C ARG A 753 -7.07 -17.91 -5.80
N LEU A 754 -6.18 -18.79 -6.24
CA LEU A 754 -5.30 -18.53 -7.37
C LEU A 754 -6.13 -18.45 -8.65
N LEU A 755 -6.11 -17.31 -9.33
CA LEU A 755 -6.79 -17.11 -10.59
C LEU A 755 -5.89 -17.43 -11.79
N ARG A 756 -4.68 -16.87 -11.81
CA ARG A 756 -3.70 -17.03 -12.91
C ARG A 756 -2.28 -17.05 -12.35
N SER A 757 -1.37 -17.74 -13.05
CA SER A 757 0.07 -17.76 -12.74
C SER A 757 0.87 -17.51 -14.01
N CYS A 758 1.85 -16.61 -13.96
CA CYS A 758 2.72 -16.29 -15.09
C CYS A 758 4.17 -16.16 -14.64
N VAL A 759 5.12 -16.53 -15.51
CA VAL A 759 6.56 -16.43 -15.27
C VAL A 759 7.17 -15.44 -16.25
N THR A 760 7.92 -14.47 -15.72
CA THR A 760 8.69 -13.47 -16.47
C THR A 760 10.17 -13.83 -16.46
N GLU A 761 10.71 -14.11 -17.65
CA GLU A 761 12.11 -14.45 -17.88
C GLU A 761 12.78 -13.37 -18.74
N GLY A 762 13.79 -12.69 -18.18
CA GLY A 762 14.24 -11.43 -18.76
C GLY A 762 13.05 -10.49 -18.92
N LYS A 763 12.81 -9.98 -20.13
CA LYS A 763 11.66 -9.09 -20.45
C LYS A 763 10.39 -9.80 -20.90
N ARG A 764 10.43 -11.11 -21.15
CA ARG A 764 9.32 -11.87 -21.74
C ARG A 764 8.54 -12.62 -20.67
N THR A 765 7.23 -12.78 -20.88
CA THR A 765 6.36 -13.41 -19.90
C THR A 765 5.46 -14.46 -20.55
N ARG A 766 5.21 -15.55 -19.83
CA ARG A 766 4.27 -16.60 -20.23
C ARG A 766 3.36 -16.95 -19.06
N CYS A 767 2.06 -17.07 -19.31
CA CYS A 767 1.12 -17.57 -18.31
C CYS A 767 0.92 -19.07 -18.46
N SER A 768 0.50 -19.74 -17.39
CA SER A 768 -0.04 -21.10 -17.47
C SER A 768 -1.37 -21.09 -18.24
N GLU A 769 -1.71 -22.24 -18.82
CA GLU A 769 -3.06 -22.55 -19.27
C GLU A 769 -4.07 -22.60 -18.11
#